data_AF-A0A6J1FEF2-F1
#
_entry.id   AF-A0A6J1FEF2-F1
#
_cell.length_a   1.000
_cell.length_b   1.000
_cell.length_c   1.000
_cell.angle_alpha   90.00
_cell.angle_beta   90.00
_cell.angle_gamma   90.00
#
_symmetry.space_group_name_H-M   'P 1'
#
loop_
_entity.id
_entity.type
_entity.pdbx_description
1 polymer ?
#
loop_
_entity_poly.entity_id
_entity_poly.type
_entity_poly.pdbx_seq_one_letter_code
_entity_poly.pdbx_strand_id
1 'polypeptide(L)'
;MANMNIEATRGLSMEYSWVGAAIVAIASLLAVWVSWGVLNWVWIRPRKLQKWLKKQGLAGNPYRILHGDLKERSVLFEEANAKPVAFSHDIGARVLPSIYKTIQNYGKSSYMWLGPYPRVHIMDPDQLKATFSQINDIQKPDMNPLIDYLLEGIITHEGEKWAKHRKIINPAFQLDKLKGMVPAFVESSKEILSEWERIVPEEGCCELNVMPYLQDMTCDAISRTAFGSSYKEGQMIFQLLKQLIDLVVKVAFGVYIPGWRFLPTKSNKKLKEINEEIKKLVLDIINKRQKAMKEGEAVQNDLLGILLDSNAKEIEAQGNNKDFGMSIEDVIKECKIFYIGGQETTAQLLTWTMILLSFHTEWQERARAEVREVFGNDTPNSDGLNRLKVVNMILHEVLRLYPPASMLLREVKKETSVGKLNVPAGVMLIAPVILIHRDREIWGEDANEFKPERFSNGVSKASKLQPAFFPFGWGPRICMGQNFAIMEAKVAMSLILQRFSFELSPSYAHAPTVVMSVQPQHGAHIILRKLMIASLIAVWVSWGALNWVWIRPRKLEKRLREQGLAGNPYRILHGDNKESLAMLMEAYSKPMAFSHDIGARVVPSIYKTIQNYGKNSYMWVGPCPRVHIMDPEQLKATFSLMDDIQKPDNNPLIDYLLEGIISHEGQKWAKHRKLISPAFHMDKLKNMVPAFVDSSNEILSEWERIVPEEGCCELDVMPYLQNLSRDAISRTAFGSSYKEGQMIFQLIRQLIDLVIKVSGGTYIPGWRFLPTKSNNKLKETNEEIKRLVLGIINKRQKAMKEGEAVQNDLLGILLDSNAKEIEAQGNNKDVGMSIEDVIKECKIFYIGGQETTAQLLTWSMILLSVYTEWQERARAEVREVFGDNTPNSDGLSRLKVVNMILHEVLRLYPPASMLPRVVKKETRVGKLNLPAGVMLVVPMVLIHRDREIWGEDANEFKPERFSNGVSNASKQQPAFLPFGWGPRICLGQNFAIFEAKIALSLILQRFSFELSPSYTHAPIVVMSIEPQHGAHIILRKLNKVEYK
;
A
#
# COMPACT_ATOMS: atom_id res chain seq x y z
N MET A 1 8.52 -37.95 103.89
CA MET A 1 8.44 -37.61 102.45
C MET A 1 7.00 -37.77 101.89
N ALA A 2 5.96 -37.33 102.62
CA ALA A 2 4.56 -37.48 102.16
C ALA A 2 3.81 -36.15 101.93
N ASN A 3 4.39 -35.00 102.26
CA ASN A 3 3.72 -33.69 102.13
C ASN A 3 4.17 -32.85 100.92
N MET A 4 5.07 -33.34 100.06
CA MET A 4 5.57 -32.58 98.89
C MET A 4 4.83 -32.84 97.57
N ASN A 5 3.88 -33.80 97.53
CA ASN A 5 3.21 -34.19 96.27
C ASN A 5 1.80 -33.62 96.07
N ILE A 6 1.24 -32.91 97.05
CA ILE A 6 -0.12 -32.36 96.97
C ILE A 6 -0.13 -30.89 96.49
N GLU A 7 0.94 -30.14 96.69
CA GLU A 7 1.05 -28.76 96.14
C GLU A 7 1.43 -28.75 94.64
N ALA A 8 2.24 -29.72 94.17
CA ALA A 8 2.61 -29.82 92.76
C ALA A 8 1.41 -30.20 91.86
N THR A 9 0.48 -31.02 92.35
CA THR A 9 -0.72 -31.44 91.61
C THR A 9 -1.84 -30.39 91.58
N ARG A 10 -1.89 -29.48 92.57
CA ARG A 10 -2.79 -28.30 92.53
C ARG A 10 -2.27 -27.18 91.61
N GLY A 11 -0.95 -27.00 91.50
CA GLY A 11 -0.35 -26.05 90.54
C GLY A 11 -0.59 -26.44 89.09
N LEU A 12 -0.41 -27.73 88.76
CA LEU A 12 -0.65 -28.26 87.41
C LEU A 12 -2.13 -28.23 87.01
N SER A 13 -3.08 -28.56 87.89
CA SER A 13 -4.52 -28.50 87.55
C SER A 13 -5.04 -27.07 87.34
N MET A 14 -4.46 -26.08 88.04
CA MET A 14 -4.73 -24.66 87.79
C MET A 14 -4.14 -24.20 86.45
N GLU A 15 -2.90 -24.57 86.11
CA GLU A 15 -2.29 -24.22 84.81
C GLU A 15 -3.05 -24.81 83.62
N TYR A 16 -3.52 -26.07 83.69
CA TYR A 16 -4.36 -26.65 82.64
C TYR A 16 -5.74 -25.96 82.53
N SER A 17 -6.29 -25.45 83.64
CA SER A 17 -7.54 -24.67 83.65
C SER A 17 -7.37 -23.28 83.01
N TRP A 18 -6.26 -22.59 83.29
CA TRP A 18 -5.93 -21.30 82.68
C TRP A 18 -5.60 -21.41 81.19
N VAL A 19 -4.88 -22.47 80.77
CA VAL A 19 -4.62 -22.75 79.35
C VAL A 19 -5.91 -23.12 78.62
N GLY A 20 -6.77 -23.95 79.23
CA GLY A 20 -8.09 -24.28 78.69
C GLY A 20 -9.00 -23.05 78.56
N ALA A 21 -9.05 -22.20 79.57
CA ALA A 21 -9.80 -20.94 79.55
C ALA A 21 -9.24 -19.95 78.50
N ALA A 22 -7.91 -19.86 78.36
CA ALA A 22 -7.26 -19.05 77.34
C ALA A 22 -7.56 -19.55 75.91
N ILE A 23 -7.54 -20.86 75.68
CA ILE A 23 -7.92 -21.45 74.38
C ILE A 23 -9.38 -21.16 74.05
N VAL A 24 -10.29 -21.29 75.02
CA VAL A 24 -11.72 -20.98 74.83
C VAL A 24 -11.92 -19.48 74.59
N ALA A 25 -11.21 -18.60 75.30
CA ALA A 25 -11.27 -17.16 75.09
C ALA A 25 -10.74 -16.76 73.71
N ILE A 26 -9.59 -17.31 73.29
CA ILE A 26 -9.00 -17.10 71.96
C ILE A 26 -9.93 -17.62 70.87
N ALA A 27 -10.48 -18.82 71.04
CA ALA A 27 -11.44 -19.41 70.09
C ALA A 27 -12.73 -18.58 70.01
N SER A 28 -13.21 -18.05 71.13
CA SER A 28 -14.39 -17.17 71.17
C SER A 28 -14.11 -15.82 70.52
N LEU A 29 -12.95 -15.22 70.76
CA LEU A 29 -12.51 -13.98 70.09
C LEU A 29 -12.36 -14.19 68.58
N LEU A 30 -11.76 -15.30 68.15
CA LEU A 30 -11.70 -15.72 66.76
C LEU A 30 -13.09 -15.92 66.17
N ALA A 31 -14.01 -16.59 66.87
CA ALA A 31 -15.37 -16.82 66.41
C ALA A 31 -16.14 -15.50 66.25
N VAL A 32 -16.02 -14.56 67.20
CA VAL A 32 -16.62 -13.22 67.10
C VAL A 32 -16.00 -12.44 65.95
N TRP A 33 -14.67 -12.47 65.82
CA TRP A 33 -13.95 -11.78 64.73
C TRP A 33 -14.35 -12.31 63.35
N VAL A 34 -14.40 -13.64 63.17
CA VAL A 34 -14.86 -14.28 61.93
C VAL A 34 -16.34 -13.97 61.67
N SER A 35 -17.20 -14.07 62.69
CA SER A 35 -18.63 -13.77 62.56
C SER A 35 -18.89 -12.32 62.17
N TRP A 36 -18.14 -11.38 62.76
CA TRP A 36 -18.18 -9.96 62.38
C TRP A 36 -17.66 -9.75 60.96
N GLY A 37 -16.56 -10.41 60.59
CA GLY A 37 -16.01 -10.38 59.22
C GLY A 37 -17.01 -10.87 58.18
N VAL A 38 -17.70 -11.99 58.46
CA VAL A 38 -18.75 -12.56 57.60
C VAL A 38 -19.97 -11.64 57.54
N LEU A 39 -20.45 -11.11 58.67
CA LEU A 39 -21.57 -10.17 58.71
C LEU A 39 -21.26 -8.89 57.91
N ASN A 40 -20.03 -8.38 58.05
CA ASN A 40 -19.58 -7.22 57.32
C ASN A 40 -19.50 -7.50 55.81
N TRP A 41 -18.92 -8.63 55.42
CA TRP A 41 -18.77 -9.06 54.03
C TRP A 41 -20.12 -9.34 53.34
N VAL A 42 -21.03 -10.06 54.01
CA VAL A 42 -22.30 -10.53 53.42
C VAL A 42 -23.41 -9.48 53.51
N TRP A 43 -23.41 -8.58 54.50
CA TRP A 43 -24.56 -7.70 54.73
C TRP A 43 -24.22 -6.22 54.82
N ILE A 44 -23.32 -5.84 55.73
CA ILE A 44 -23.07 -4.41 56.03
C ILE A 44 -22.42 -3.71 54.83
N ARG A 45 -21.32 -4.27 54.30
CA ARG A 45 -20.58 -3.68 53.18
C ARG A 45 -21.42 -3.62 51.90
N PRO A 46 -22.12 -4.69 51.45
CA PRO A 46 -23.00 -4.61 50.29
C PRO A 46 -24.08 -3.52 50.43
N ARG A 47 -24.76 -3.43 51.58
CA ARG A 47 -25.78 -2.38 51.79
C ARG A 47 -25.21 -0.97 51.80
N LYS A 48 -24.01 -0.78 52.36
CA LYS A 48 -23.30 0.50 52.34
C LYS A 48 -22.98 0.91 50.91
N LEU A 49 -22.39 0.00 50.11
CA LEU A 49 -22.08 0.23 48.71
C LEU A 49 -23.33 0.50 47.87
N GLN A 50 -24.42 -0.23 48.10
CA GLN A 50 -25.70 -0.01 47.41
C GLN A 50 -26.24 1.41 47.65
N LYS A 51 -26.27 1.85 48.91
CA LYS A 51 -26.71 3.22 49.25
C LYS A 51 -25.82 4.27 48.59
N TRP A 52 -24.53 3.98 48.51
CA TRP A 52 -23.55 4.88 47.93
C TRP A 52 -23.72 5.03 46.42
N LEU A 53 -23.85 3.91 45.69
CA LEU A 53 -24.09 3.92 44.24
C LEU A 53 -25.40 4.64 43.89
N LYS A 54 -26.46 4.41 44.68
CA LYS A 54 -27.74 5.14 44.52
C LYS A 54 -27.60 6.65 44.72
N LYS A 55 -26.79 7.10 45.68
CA LYS A 55 -26.52 8.54 45.88
C LYS A 55 -25.81 9.20 44.69
N GLN A 56 -25.13 8.42 43.85
CA GLN A 56 -24.50 8.89 42.62
C GLN A 56 -25.42 8.82 41.40
N GLY A 57 -26.70 8.51 41.59
CA GLY A 57 -27.67 8.40 40.50
C GLY A 57 -27.60 7.09 39.72
N LEU A 58 -26.82 6.09 40.18
CA LEU A 58 -26.81 4.78 39.54
C LEU A 58 -28.02 3.95 39.98
N ALA A 59 -28.75 3.41 39.01
CA ALA A 59 -29.87 2.49 39.23
C ALA A 59 -29.44 1.04 39.01
N GLY A 60 -30.08 0.09 39.70
CA GLY A 60 -29.71 -1.31 39.64
C GLY A 60 -30.51 -2.20 40.59
N ASN A 61 -30.32 -3.51 40.46
CA ASN A 61 -31.04 -4.48 41.27
C ASN A 61 -30.77 -4.30 42.78
N PRO A 62 -31.76 -4.57 43.64
CA PRO A 62 -31.53 -4.61 45.07
C PRO A 62 -30.63 -5.79 45.44
N TYR A 63 -29.74 -5.58 46.41
CA TYR A 63 -28.84 -6.64 46.85
C TYR A 63 -29.60 -7.82 47.47
N ARG A 64 -29.38 -9.03 46.94
CA ARG A 64 -29.87 -10.30 47.50
C ARG A 64 -28.73 -10.97 48.29
N ILE A 65 -28.98 -11.31 49.55
CA ILE A 65 -27.95 -11.80 50.50
C ILE A 65 -27.12 -12.93 49.89
N LEU A 66 -25.80 -12.80 49.99
CA LEU A 66 -24.75 -13.72 49.54
C LEU A 66 -24.65 -13.92 48.01
N HIS A 67 -25.78 -14.10 47.33
CA HIS A 67 -25.84 -14.52 45.93
C HIS A 67 -25.96 -13.35 44.94
N GLY A 68 -26.48 -12.20 45.36
CA GLY A 68 -26.77 -11.10 44.43
C GLY A 68 -27.65 -11.56 43.27
N ASP A 69 -27.23 -11.26 42.04
CA ASP A 69 -27.95 -11.62 40.81
C ASP A 69 -27.50 -12.96 40.21
N LEU A 70 -26.64 -13.73 40.89
CA LEU A 70 -26.02 -14.94 40.33
C LEU A 70 -27.04 -16.01 39.90
N LYS A 71 -28.07 -16.27 40.73
CA LYS A 71 -29.10 -17.28 40.40
C LYS A 71 -29.86 -16.92 39.13
N GLU A 72 -30.30 -15.66 39.04
CA GLU A 72 -31.02 -15.14 37.88
C GLU A 72 -30.11 -15.12 36.64
N ARG A 73 -28.83 -14.76 36.80
CA ARG A 73 -27.83 -14.84 35.74
C ARG A 73 -27.68 -16.24 35.18
N SER A 74 -27.61 -17.28 36.02
CA SER A 74 -27.50 -18.67 35.56
C SER A 74 -28.74 -19.09 34.77
N VAL A 75 -29.94 -18.79 35.28
CA VAL A 75 -31.20 -19.11 34.58
C VAL A 75 -31.27 -18.40 33.22
N LEU A 76 -31.01 -17.10 33.19
CA LEU A 76 -31.00 -16.33 31.93
C LEU A 76 -29.95 -16.83 30.93
N PHE A 77 -28.81 -17.30 31.43
CA PHE A 77 -27.76 -17.87 30.58
C PHE A 77 -28.16 -19.25 30.03
N GLU A 78 -28.79 -20.10 30.82
CA GLU A 78 -29.33 -21.39 30.38
C GLU A 78 -30.46 -21.19 29.36
N GLU A 79 -31.40 -20.28 29.63
CA GLU A 79 -32.49 -19.90 28.71
C GLU A 79 -31.94 -19.37 27.38
N ALA A 80 -30.97 -18.45 27.44
CA ALA A 80 -30.35 -17.89 26.25
C ALA A 80 -29.63 -18.94 25.39
N ASN A 81 -29.07 -19.99 26.01
CA ASN A 81 -28.35 -21.06 25.31
C ASN A 81 -29.22 -22.29 24.96
N ALA A 82 -30.51 -22.29 25.33
CA ALA A 82 -31.38 -23.45 25.15
C ALA A 82 -31.71 -23.77 23.69
N LYS A 83 -31.83 -22.75 22.83
CA LYS A 83 -32.16 -22.90 21.40
C LYS A 83 -31.35 -21.94 20.53
N PRO A 84 -31.09 -22.26 19.25
CA PRO A 84 -30.54 -21.30 18.29
C PRO A 84 -31.45 -20.09 18.06
N VAL A 85 -30.90 -19.03 17.47
CA VAL A 85 -31.64 -17.81 17.08
C VAL A 85 -31.55 -17.60 15.57
N ALA A 86 -32.47 -16.79 15.03
CA ALA A 86 -32.34 -16.31 13.66
C ALA A 86 -31.02 -15.54 13.49
N PHE A 87 -30.43 -15.60 12.30
CA PHE A 87 -29.18 -14.90 12.04
C PHE A 87 -29.39 -13.39 12.19
N SER A 88 -28.65 -12.79 13.11
CA SER A 88 -28.64 -11.36 13.38
C SER A 88 -27.32 -11.02 14.07
N HIS A 89 -26.79 -9.83 13.82
CA HIS A 89 -25.65 -9.36 14.58
C HIS A 89 -26.04 -8.79 15.94
N ASP A 90 -27.33 -8.57 16.21
CA ASP A 90 -27.82 -8.16 17.53
C ASP A 90 -27.90 -9.35 18.50
N ILE A 91 -26.74 -9.69 19.06
CA ILE A 91 -26.53 -10.90 19.87
C ILE A 91 -26.34 -10.57 21.35
N GLY A 92 -26.48 -9.30 21.73
CA GLY A 92 -26.23 -8.82 23.10
C GLY A 92 -27.09 -9.54 24.14
N ALA A 93 -28.38 -9.71 23.83
CA ALA A 93 -29.34 -10.41 24.68
C ALA A 93 -29.00 -11.90 24.87
N ARG A 94 -28.31 -12.53 23.91
CA ARG A 94 -27.90 -13.93 24.00
C ARG A 94 -26.56 -14.12 24.70
N VAL A 95 -25.57 -13.31 24.33
CA VAL A 95 -24.18 -13.42 24.79
C VAL A 95 -24.05 -12.96 26.24
N LEU A 96 -24.70 -11.84 26.60
CA LEU A 96 -24.64 -11.24 27.94
C LEU A 96 -26.05 -10.95 28.49
N PRO A 97 -26.93 -11.96 28.65
CA PRO A 97 -28.35 -11.75 28.91
C PRO A 97 -28.63 -10.94 30.18
N SER A 98 -27.93 -11.24 31.27
CA SER A 98 -28.08 -10.52 32.55
C SER A 98 -27.68 -9.05 32.49
N ILE A 99 -26.58 -8.73 31.79
CA ILE A 99 -26.10 -7.35 31.61
C ILE A 99 -27.04 -6.60 30.66
N TYR A 100 -27.42 -7.23 29.55
CA TYR A 100 -28.36 -6.67 28.58
C TYR A 100 -29.70 -6.32 29.24
N LYS A 101 -30.29 -7.25 30.00
CA LYS A 101 -31.53 -7.02 30.76
C LYS A 101 -31.39 -5.89 31.78
N THR A 102 -30.26 -5.79 32.47
CA THR A 102 -30.03 -4.72 33.45
C THR A 102 -29.95 -3.35 32.76
N ILE A 103 -29.26 -3.25 31.63
CA ILE A 103 -29.15 -2.01 30.85
C ILE A 103 -30.50 -1.61 30.25
N GLN A 104 -31.31 -2.56 29.78
CA GLN A 104 -32.67 -2.28 29.31
C GLN A 104 -33.57 -1.73 30.43
N ASN A 105 -33.45 -2.27 31.65
CA ASN A 105 -34.30 -1.87 32.78
C ASN A 105 -33.88 -0.52 33.41
N TYR A 106 -32.59 -0.22 33.46
CA TYR A 106 -32.05 0.88 34.26
C TYR A 106 -31.17 1.86 33.48
N GLY A 107 -30.96 1.63 32.18
CA GLY A 107 -30.08 2.43 31.31
C GLY A 107 -28.60 2.03 31.38
N LYS A 108 -27.79 2.72 30.55
CA LYS A 108 -26.34 2.45 30.39
C LYS A 108 -25.53 2.72 31.66
N SER A 109 -25.98 3.65 32.51
CA SER A 109 -25.38 3.97 33.81
C SER A 109 -26.07 3.20 34.93
N SER A 110 -25.92 1.88 34.91
CA SER A 110 -26.56 0.96 35.87
C SER A 110 -25.56 0.03 36.54
N TYR A 111 -26.01 -0.69 37.58
CA TYR A 111 -25.20 -1.71 38.26
C TYR A 111 -25.98 -3.00 38.53
N MET A 112 -25.25 -4.10 38.65
CA MET A 112 -25.76 -5.42 39.05
C MET A 112 -24.90 -6.05 40.15
N TRP A 113 -25.31 -7.17 40.73
CA TRP A 113 -24.58 -7.84 41.81
C TRP A 113 -23.94 -9.16 41.39
N LEU A 114 -22.65 -9.31 41.67
CA LEU A 114 -21.95 -10.59 41.65
C LEU A 114 -21.65 -11.03 43.08
N GLY A 115 -22.51 -11.89 43.64
CA GLY A 115 -22.44 -12.18 45.07
C GLY A 115 -22.53 -10.89 45.88
N PRO A 116 -21.64 -10.65 46.87
CA PRO A 116 -21.63 -9.41 47.67
C PRO A 116 -20.96 -8.20 46.98
N TYR A 117 -20.49 -8.34 45.74
CA TYR A 117 -19.76 -7.28 45.03
C TYR A 117 -20.65 -6.60 43.97
N PRO A 118 -20.83 -5.27 44.03
CA PRO A 118 -21.54 -4.56 42.97
C PRO A 118 -20.65 -4.40 41.74
N ARG A 119 -21.24 -4.56 40.56
CA ARG A 119 -20.64 -4.37 39.24
C ARG A 119 -21.32 -3.21 38.53
N VAL A 120 -20.60 -2.12 38.31
CA VAL A 120 -21.08 -0.94 37.60
C VAL A 120 -20.75 -1.06 36.12
N HIS A 121 -21.76 -0.88 35.26
CA HIS A 121 -21.59 -0.85 33.81
C HIS A 121 -20.92 0.45 33.37
N ILE A 122 -19.81 0.32 32.65
CA ILE A 122 -19.03 1.44 32.11
C ILE A 122 -19.11 1.36 30.59
N MET A 123 -19.95 2.22 30.00
CA MET A 123 -20.16 2.30 28.54
C MET A 123 -19.87 3.69 27.96
N ASP A 124 -19.72 4.69 28.81
CA ASP A 124 -19.36 6.04 28.40
C ASP A 124 -17.85 6.14 28.06
N PRO A 125 -17.47 6.76 26.93
CA PRO A 125 -16.07 6.87 26.50
C PRO A 125 -15.12 7.52 27.52
N ASP A 126 -15.56 8.54 28.27
CA ASP A 126 -14.72 9.21 29.27
C ASP A 126 -14.49 8.30 30.48
N GLN A 127 -15.54 7.57 30.89
CA GLN A 127 -15.44 6.57 31.95
C GLN A 127 -14.55 5.39 31.53
N LEU A 128 -14.63 4.92 30.28
CA LEU A 128 -13.74 3.88 29.75
C LEU A 128 -12.28 4.34 29.80
N LYS A 129 -11.99 5.56 29.31
CA LYS A 129 -10.65 6.15 29.35
C LYS A 129 -10.11 6.21 30.78
N ALA A 130 -10.89 6.74 31.71
CA ALA A 130 -10.52 6.83 33.12
C ALA A 130 -10.26 5.45 33.74
N THR A 131 -11.12 4.46 33.45
CA THR A 131 -11.05 3.09 33.98
C THR A 131 -9.77 2.37 33.56
N PHE A 132 -9.35 2.53 32.30
CA PHE A 132 -8.22 1.78 31.75
C PHE A 132 -6.87 2.53 31.80
N SER A 133 -6.86 3.82 32.14
CA SER A 133 -5.63 4.59 32.37
C SER A 133 -5.11 4.52 33.81
N GLN A 134 -5.99 4.41 34.81
CA GLN A 134 -5.63 4.47 36.23
C GLN A 134 -5.23 3.10 36.81
N ILE A 135 -4.20 2.46 36.24
CA ILE A 135 -3.85 1.06 36.53
C ILE A 135 -3.43 0.76 37.98
N ASN A 136 -3.04 1.78 38.75
CA ASN A 136 -2.64 1.61 40.15
C ASN A 136 -3.85 1.53 41.09
N ASP A 137 -4.87 2.37 40.85
CA ASP A 137 -6.08 2.44 41.68
C ASP A 137 -7.18 1.49 41.17
N ILE A 138 -7.17 1.19 39.87
CA ILE A 138 -8.15 0.34 39.18
C ILE A 138 -7.42 -0.87 38.59
N GLN A 139 -7.55 -2.00 39.27
CA GLN A 139 -6.80 -3.23 38.99
C GLN A 139 -7.71 -4.33 38.44
N LYS A 140 -7.15 -5.49 38.09
CA LYS A 140 -7.94 -6.71 37.86
C LYS A 140 -8.68 -7.10 39.14
N PRO A 141 -9.93 -7.60 39.05
CA PRO A 141 -10.68 -8.02 40.22
C PRO A 141 -10.06 -9.25 40.87
N ASP A 142 -10.16 -9.34 42.20
CA ASP A 142 -9.81 -10.56 42.93
C ASP A 142 -10.90 -11.62 42.63
N MET A 143 -10.59 -12.53 41.70
CA MET A 143 -11.48 -13.59 41.28
C MET A 143 -11.41 -14.80 42.23
N ASN A 144 -12.22 -15.83 41.97
CA ASN A 144 -12.06 -17.10 42.67
C ASN A 144 -10.63 -17.62 42.48
N PRO A 145 -9.85 -17.89 43.55
CA PRO A 145 -8.45 -18.32 43.44
C PRO A 145 -8.24 -19.62 42.63
N LEU A 146 -9.29 -20.42 42.43
CA LEU A 146 -9.23 -21.60 41.56
C LEU A 146 -9.08 -21.23 40.07
N ILE A 147 -9.44 -20.00 39.68
CA ILE A 147 -9.23 -19.47 38.33
C ILE A 147 -7.74 -19.25 38.05
N ASP A 148 -6.93 -18.98 39.09
CA ASP A 148 -5.49 -18.75 38.94
C ASP A 148 -4.76 -20.01 38.44
N TYR A 149 -5.31 -21.21 38.67
CA TYR A 149 -4.78 -22.43 38.04
C TYR A 149 -4.78 -22.34 36.51
N LEU A 150 -5.65 -21.54 35.89
CA LEU A 150 -5.67 -21.33 34.45
C LEU A 150 -4.96 -20.04 34.03
N LEU A 151 -5.22 -18.93 34.74
CA LEU A 151 -4.89 -17.58 34.27
C LEU A 151 -3.76 -16.87 35.04
N GLU A 152 -3.08 -17.52 36.00
CA GLU A 152 -1.96 -16.87 36.69
C GLU A 152 -0.81 -16.54 35.73
N GLY A 153 -0.39 -15.27 35.70
CA GLY A 153 0.69 -14.75 34.85
C GLY A 153 0.51 -13.24 34.58
N ILE A 154 1.09 -12.72 33.50
CA ILE A 154 1.03 -11.28 33.16
C ILE A 154 -0.40 -10.74 33.04
N ILE A 155 -1.38 -11.59 32.72
CA ILE A 155 -2.80 -11.23 32.59
C ILE A 155 -3.46 -10.87 33.95
N THR A 156 -2.97 -11.43 35.07
CA THR A 156 -3.47 -11.18 36.43
C THR A 156 -2.50 -10.39 37.33
N HIS A 157 -1.19 -10.42 37.06
CA HIS A 157 -0.23 -9.64 37.84
C HIS A 157 -0.52 -8.14 37.81
N GLU A 158 -0.18 -7.45 38.91
CA GLU A 158 -0.35 -6.01 39.13
C GLU A 158 0.96 -5.35 39.61
N GLY A 159 1.01 -4.02 39.63
CA GLY A 159 2.13 -3.24 40.16
C GLY A 159 3.50 -3.55 39.51
N GLU A 160 4.56 -3.58 40.33
CA GLU A 160 5.93 -3.81 39.88
C GLU A 160 6.12 -5.18 39.22
N LYS A 161 5.43 -6.22 39.71
CA LYS A 161 5.52 -7.56 39.12
C LYS A 161 4.99 -7.56 37.68
N TRP A 162 3.85 -6.91 37.43
CA TRP A 162 3.35 -6.74 36.08
C TRP A 162 4.30 -5.94 35.20
N ALA A 163 4.81 -4.80 35.69
CA ALA A 163 5.73 -3.96 34.94
C ALA A 163 7.00 -4.73 34.54
N LYS A 164 7.55 -5.52 35.47
CA LYS A 164 8.69 -6.42 35.24
C LYS A 164 8.40 -7.44 34.14
N HIS A 165 7.34 -8.22 34.29
CA HIS A 165 7.00 -9.26 33.31
C HIS A 165 6.71 -8.65 31.93
N ARG A 166 5.97 -7.53 31.87
CA ARG A 166 5.70 -6.79 30.64
C ARG A 166 6.98 -6.33 29.95
N LYS A 167 7.94 -5.80 30.71
CA LYS A 167 9.24 -5.37 30.17
C LYS A 167 10.00 -6.53 29.54
N ILE A 168 10.06 -7.68 30.21
CA ILE A 168 10.82 -8.85 29.75
C ILE A 168 10.13 -9.56 28.57
N ILE A 169 8.79 -9.58 28.52
CA ILE A 169 8.04 -10.26 27.45
C ILE A 169 7.91 -9.40 26.18
N ASN A 170 7.81 -8.07 26.31
CA ASN A 170 7.56 -7.14 25.19
C ASN A 170 8.46 -7.36 23.94
N PRO A 171 9.78 -7.63 24.06
CA PRO A 171 10.65 -7.87 22.91
C PRO A 171 10.16 -8.98 21.96
N ALA A 172 9.50 -10.01 22.50
CA ALA A 172 9.00 -11.14 21.73
C ALA A 172 7.82 -10.77 20.80
N PHE A 173 7.10 -9.67 21.11
CA PHE A 173 5.92 -9.21 20.38
C PHE A 173 6.18 -7.95 19.55
N GLN A 174 7.45 -7.56 19.35
CA GLN A 174 7.81 -6.49 18.43
C GLN A 174 7.60 -6.92 16.97
N LEU A 175 7.14 -6.00 16.12
CA LEU A 175 6.75 -6.29 14.74
C LEU A 175 7.87 -6.99 13.94
N ASP A 176 9.13 -6.59 14.11
CA ASP A 176 10.24 -7.18 13.36
C ASP A 176 10.52 -8.63 13.76
N LYS A 177 10.26 -9.02 15.02
CA LYS A 177 10.34 -10.42 15.45
C LYS A 177 9.17 -11.24 14.90
N LEU A 178 7.97 -10.67 14.95
CA LEU A 178 6.77 -11.31 14.44
C LEU A 178 6.81 -11.54 12.91
N LYS A 179 7.45 -10.65 12.14
CA LYS A 179 7.67 -10.87 10.69
C LYS A 179 8.43 -12.18 10.42
N GLY A 180 9.37 -12.54 11.30
CA GLY A 180 10.11 -13.80 11.21
C GLY A 180 9.27 -15.05 11.47
N MET A 181 8.07 -14.90 12.03
CA MET A 181 7.15 -16.00 12.34
C MET A 181 6.16 -16.31 11.19
N VAL A 182 6.08 -15.46 10.17
CA VAL A 182 5.17 -15.64 9.02
C VAL A 182 5.33 -17.03 8.35
N PRO A 183 6.53 -17.58 8.14
CA PRO A 183 6.69 -18.92 7.58
C PRO A 183 5.97 -20.01 8.39
N ALA A 184 6.01 -19.93 9.72
CA ALA A 184 5.32 -20.89 10.59
C ALA A 184 3.80 -20.77 10.46
N PHE A 185 3.25 -19.56 10.39
CA PHE A 185 1.81 -19.35 10.12
C PHE A 185 1.38 -19.93 8.77
N VAL A 186 2.21 -19.76 7.74
CA VAL A 186 1.97 -20.32 6.41
C VAL A 186 1.97 -21.84 6.46
N GLU A 187 2.91 -22.44 7.17
CA GLU A 187 3.02 -23.90 7.31
C GLU A 187 1.82 -24.50 8.03
N SER A 188 1.45 -23.98 9.21
CA SER A 188 0.26 -24.42 9.95
C SER A 188 -1.02 -24.26 9.14
N SER A 189 -1.15 -23.18 8.37
CA SER A 189 -2.31 -22.98 7.48
C SER A 189 -2.31 -23.97 6.31
N LYS A 190 -1.16 -24.30 5.73
CA LYS A 190 -1.07 -25.25 4.61
C LYS A 190 -1.46 -26.67 5.02
N GLU A 191 -1.17 -27.08 6.24
CA GLU A 191 -1.53 -28.42 6.73
C GLU A 191 -3.05 -28.61 6.73
N ILE A 192 -3.81 -27.67 7.28
CA ILE A 192 -5.28 -27.75 7.27
C ILE A 192 -5.85 -27.65 5.86
N LEU A 193 -5.26 -26.82 4.99
CA LEU A 193 -5.73 -26.64 3.62
C LEU A 193 -5.47 -27.87 2.76
N SER A 194 -4.35 -28.57 2.98
CA SER A 194 -4.07 -29.84 2.30
C SER A 194 -5.10 -30.91 2.67
N GLU A 195 -5.53 -30.94 3.94
CA GLU A 195 -6.60 -31.83 4.37
C GLU A 195 -7.95 -31.44 3.77
N TRP A 196 -8.29 -30.15 3.73
CA TRP A 196 -9.49 -29.68 3.04
C TRP A 196 -9.46 -29.99 1.54
N GLU A 197 -8.30 -29.88 0.88
CA GLU A 197 -8.13 -30.28 -0.52
C GLU A 197 -8.32 -31.78 -0.72
N ARG A 198 -8.01 -32.61 0.28
CA ARG A 198 -8.27 -34.05 0.22
C ARG A 198 -9.74 -34.39 0.40
N ILE A 199 -10.45 -33.67 1.28
CA ILE A 199 -11.86 -33.94 1.61
C ILE A 199 -12.82 -33.34 0.58
N VAL A 200 -12.54 -32.14 0.07
CA VAL A 200 -13.40 -31.44 -0.89
C VAL A 200 -13.19 -32.04 -2.30
N PRO A 201 -14.25 -32.54 -2.98
CA PRO A 201 -14.11 -33.11 -4.32
C PRO A 201 -13.66 -32.05 -5.34
N GLU A 202 -12.99 -32.48 -6.42
CA GLU A 202 -12.56 -31.56 -7.50
C GLU A 202 -13.74 -30.86 -8.17
N GLU A 203 -14.81 -31.61 -8.43
CA GLU A 203 -16.09 -31.09 -8.89
C GLU A 203 -17.14 -31.29 -7.80
N GLY A 204 -17.69 -30.19 -7.27
CA GLY A 204 -18.76 -30.22 -6.27
C GLY A 204 -18.48 -29.35 -5.05
N CYS A 205 -19.10 -29.69 -3.93
CA CYS A 205 -18.94 -29.02 -2.65
C CYS A 205 -18.94 -30.03 -1.50
N CYS A 206 -18.33 -29.67 -0.37
CA CYS A 206 -18.38 -30.44 0.87
C CYS A 206 -18.82 -29.53 2.01
N GLU A 207 -19.77 -29.98 2.82
CA GLU A 207 -20.08 -29.33 4.10
C GLU A 207 -19.05 -29.75 5.14
N LEU A 208 -18.42 -28.78 5.80
CA LEU A 208 -17.47 -29.00 6.89
C LEU A 208 -17.77 -28.07 8.06
N ASN A 209 -17.69 -28.59 9.28
CA ASN A 209 -17.57 -27.75 10.47
C ASN A 209 -16.12 -27.25 10.56
N VAL A 210 -15.87 -26.00 10.19
CA VAL A 210 -14.49 -25.47 10.08
C VAL A 210 -13.86 -25.10 11.41
N MET A 211 -14.67 -24.92 12.47
CA MET A 211 -14.19 -24.41 13.76
C MET A 211 -13.09 -25.30 14.40
N PRO A 212 -13.22 -26.65 14.47
CA PRO A 212 -12.16 -27.51 15.00
C PRO A 212 -10.86 -27.41 14.19
N TYR A 213 -10.94 -27.34 12.86
CA TYR A 213 -9.76 -27.21 12.00
C TYR A 213 -9.02 -25.90 12.25
N LEU A 214 -9.74 -24.79 12.42
CA LEU A 214 -9.14 -23.49 12.74
C LEU A 214 -8.53 -23.48 14.14
N GLN A 215 -9.15 -24.17 15.11
CA GLN A 215 -8.57 -24.36 16.43
C GLN A 215 -7.25 -25.14 16.35
N ASP A 216 -7.22 -26.28 15.66
CA ASP A 216 -6.00 -27.08 15.46
C ASP A 216 -4.91 -26.29 14.72
N MET A 217 -5.28 -25.49 13.70
CA MET A 217 -4.34 -24.63 12.98
C MET A 217 -3.66 -23.63 13.92
N THR A 218 -4.44 -22.93 14.76
CA THR A 218 -3.88 -21.96 15.70
C THR A 218 -3.09 -22.63 16.84
N CYS A 219 -3.45 -23.87 17.24
CA CYS A 219 -2.62 -24.68 18.15
C CYS A 219 -1.24 -24.94 17.56
N ASP A 220 -1.19 -25.34 16.29
CA ASP A 220 0.06 -25.63 15.60
C ASP A 220 0.88 -24.36 15.40
N ALA A 221 0.23 -23.27 14.98
CA ALA A 221 0.87 -21.98 14.80
C ALA A 221 1.54 -21.48 16.09
N ILE A 222 0.84 -21.51 17.23
CA ILE A 222 1.44 -21.11 18.51
C ILE A 222 2.52 -22.10 18.96
N SER A 223 2.38 -23.40 18.69
CA SER A 223 3.42 -24.39 19.02
C SER A 223 4.74 -24.09 18.29
N ARG A 224 4.66 -23.85 16.97
CA ARG A 224 5.83 -23.51 16.14
C ARG A 224 6.45 -22.18 16.52
N THR A 225 5.63 -21.15 16.68
CA THR A 225 6.10 -19.78 16.87
C THR A 225 6.48 -19.44 18.31
N ALA A 226 5.87 -20.09 19.30
CA ALA A 226 6.19 -19.86 20.70
C ALA A 226 7.25 -20.82 21.24
N PHE A 227 7.25 -22.07 20.79
CA PHE A 227 8.05 -23.14 21.42
C PHE A 227 9.02 -23.84 20.46
N GLY A 228 9.02 -23.49 19.16
CA GLY A 228 9.87 -24.14 18.16
C GLY A 228 9.51 -25.61 17.92
N SER A 229 8.33 -26.05 18.38
CA SER A 229 7.87 -27.43 18.33
C SER A 229 6.65 -27.60 17.42
N SER A 230 6.35 -28.85 17.04
CA SER A 230 5.13 -29.16 16.29
C SER A 230 3.90 -29.28 17.20
N TYR A 231 2.69 -29.14 16.67
CA TYR A 231 1.44 -29.40 17.40
C TYR A 231 1.46 -30.72 18.19
N LYS A 232 2.08 -31.77 17.65
CA LYS A 232 2.14 -33.09 18.30
C LYS A 232 2.82 -33.04 19.67
N GLU A 233 3.80 -32.15 19.86
CA GLU A 233 4.48 -31.98 21.15
C GLU A 233 3.61 -31.20 22.16
N GLY A 234 2.77 -30.28 21.68
CA GLY A 234 1.85 -29.48 22.51
C GLY A 234 0.47 -30.12 22.74
N GLN A 235 0.11 -31.17 22.00
CA GLN A 235 -1.25 -31.73 21.95
C GLN A 235 -1.80 -32.09 23.35
N MET A 236 -0.99 -32.73 24.19
CA MET A 236 -1.37 -33.09 25.55
C MET A 236 -1.65 -31.83 26.41
N ILE A 237 -0.84 -30.78 26.25
CA ILE A 237 -1.04 -29.51 26.97
C ILE A 237 -2.39 -28.89 26.59
N PHE A 238 -2.72 -28.84 25.29
CA PHE A 238 -4.01 -28.30 24.83
C PHE A 238 -5.21 -29.10 25.36
N GLN A 239 -5.13 -30.42 25.36
CA GLN A 239 -6.19 -31.28 25.91
C GLN A 239 -6.41 -31.04 27.41
N LEU A 240 -5.32 -30.94 28.17
CA LEU A 240 -5.37 -30.64 29.60
C LEU A 240 -5.89 -29.22 29.87
N LEU A 241 -5.47 -28.23 29.09
CA LEU A 241 -5.97 -26.85 29.16
C LEU A 241 -7.47 -26.77 28.88
N LYS A 242 -7.99 -27.51 27.91
CA LYS A 242 -9.43 -27.58 27.62
C LYS A 242 -10.23 -28.13 28.82
N GLN A 243 -9.76 -29.23 29.41
CA GLN A 243 -10.38 -29.78 30.63
C GLN A 243 -10.31 -28.78 31.79
N LEU A 244 -9.21 -28.03 31.90
CA LEU A 244 -9.03 -27.01 32.91
C LEU A 244 -10.02 -25.84 32.72
N ILE A 245 -10.21 -25.38 31.49
CA ILE A 245 -11.20 -24.34 31.14
C ILE A 245 -12.62 -24.78 31.55
N ASP A 246 -13.03 -26.01 31.21
CA ASP A 246 -14.37 -26.52 31.53
C ASP A 246 -14.66 -26.54 33.04
N LEU A 247 -13.65 -26.87 33.86
CA LEU A 247 -13.76 -26.83 35.31
C LEU A 247 -13.80 -25.39 35.84
N VAL A 248 -12.94 -24.51 35.32
CA VAL A 248 -12.84 -23.11 35.75
C VAL A 248 -14.10 -22.32 35.40
N VAL A 249 -14.71 -22.56 34.24
CA VAL A 249 -15.98 -21.91 33.85
C VAL A 249 -17.08 -22.21 34.85
N LYS A 250 -17.23 -23.47 35.30
CA LYS A 250 -18.22 -23.84 36.34
C LYS A 250 -18.00 -23.10 37.65
N VAL A 251 -16.74 -22.92 38.03
CA VAL A 251 -16.36 -22.18 39.23
C VAL A 251 -16.66 -20.68 39.11
N ALA A 252 -16.52 -20.10 37.92
CA ALA A 252 -16.76 -18.67 37.65
C ALA A 252 -18.24 -18.24 37.74
N PHE A 253 -19.19 -19.18 37.69
CA PHE A 253 -20.63 -18.93 37.88
C PHE A 253 -21.07 -19.01 39.35
N GLY A 254 -20.21 -19.42 40.27
CA GLY A 254 -20.52 -19.54 41.71
C GLY A 254 -20.03 -18.38 42.58
N VAL A 255 -20.58 -18.27 43.79
CA VAL A 255 -20.00 -17.42 44.84
C VAL A 255 -18.76 -18.11 45.39
N TYR A 256 -17.60 -17.44 45.36
CA TYR A 256 -16.44 -17.91 46.12
C TYR A 256 -16.63 -17.60 47.60
N ILE A 257 -16.59 -18.64 48.43
CA ILE A 257 -16.54 -18.49 49.88
C ILE A 257 -15.07 -18.59 50.32
N PRO A 258 -14.53 -17.59 51.04
CA PRO A 258 -13.15 -17.63 51.52
C PRO A 258 -12.82 -18.94 52.26
N GLY A 259 -11.68 -19.54 51.91
CA GLY A 259 -11.23 -20.81 52.48
C GLY A 259 -11.67 -22.07 51.72
N TRP A 260 -12.72 -22.01 50.88
CA TRP A 260 -13.21 -23.17 50.13
C TRP A 260 -12.20 -23.78 49.15
N ARG A 261 -11.19 -23.00 48.74
CA ARG A 261 -10.09 -23.51 47.89
C ARG A 261 -9.28 -24.62 48.56
N PHE A 262 -9.26 -24.67 49.90
CA PHE A 262 -8.52 -25.66 50.68
C PHE A 262 -9.33 -26.93 50.96
N LEU A 263 -10.64 -26.92 50.69
CA LEU A 263 -11.48 -28.10 50.86
C LEU A 263 -11.12 -29.12 49.76
N PRO A 264 -10.92 -30.41 50.12
CA PRO A 264 -10.50 -31.45 49.18
C PRO A 264 -11.66 -31.98 48.32
N THR A 265 -12.43 -31.09 47.69
CA THR A 265 -13.53 -31.46 46.79
C THR A 265 -12.97 -32.18 45.55
N LYS A 266 -13.78 -33.05 44.92
CA LYS A 266 -13.38 -33.74 43.67
C LYS A 266 -12.92 -32.76 42.59
N SER A 267 -13.61 -31.62 42.44
CA SER A 267 -13.27 -30.59 41.47
C SER A 267 -11.94 -29.89 41.81
N ASN A 268 -11.71 -29.54 43.09
CA ASN A 268 -10.48 -28.86 43.50
C ASN A 268 -9.26 -29.77 43.32
N LYS A 269 -9.38 -31.06 43.67
CA LYS A 269 -8.33 -32.05 43.44
C LYS A 269 -8.01 -32.18 41.96
N LYS A 270 -9.03 -32.33 41.11
CA LYS A 270 -8.84 -32.48 39.67
C LYS A 270 -8.21 -31.24 39.02
N LEU A 271 -8.63 -30.03 39.42
CA LEU A 271 -8.01 -28.77 38.99
C LEU A 271 -6.51 -28.75 39.31
N LYS A 272 -6.15 -29.13 40.54
CA LYS A 272 -4.76 -29.17 41.00
C LYS A 272 -3.95 -30.22 40.23
N GLU A 273 -4.47 -31.43 40.07
CA GLU A 273 -3.83 -32.52 39.33
C GLU A 273 -3.51 -32.11 37.88
N ILE A 274 -4.50 -31.59 37.15
CA ILE A 274 -4.33 -31.13 35.76
C ILE A 274 -3.29 -30.01 35.70
N ASN A 275 -3.34 -29.05 36.61
CA ASN A 275 -2.38 -27.95 36.63
C ASN A 275 -0.94 -28.43 36.89
N GLU A 276 -0.73 -29.37 37.81
CA GLU A 276 0.60 -29.94 38.06
C GLU A 276 1.12 -30.74 36.86
N GLU A 277 0.24 -31.44 36.14
CA GLU A 277 0.60 -32.14 34.91
C GLU A 277 1.03 -31.18 33.79
N ILE A 278 0.25 -30.10 33.56
CA ILE A 278 0.62 -29.04 32.62
C ILE A 278 1.96 -28.42 32.98
N LYS A 279 2.20 -28.12 34.28
CA LYS A 279 3.47 -27.55 34.74
C LYS A 279 4.66 -28.43 34.38
N LYS A 280 4.55 -29.76 34.57
CA LYS A 280 5.62 -30.71 34.20
C LYS A 280 5.91 -30.66 32.71
N LEU A 281 4.87 -30.75 31.88
CA LEU A 281 5.02 -30.74 30.42
C LEU A 281 5.65 -29.43 29.91
N VAL A 282 5.21 -28.29 30.44
CA VAL A 282 5.76 -26.98 30.10
C VAL A 282 7.21 -26.84 30.58
N LEU A 283 7.53 -27.32 31.78
CA LEU A 283 8.89 -27.33 32.31
C LEU A 283 9.83 -28.18 31.43
N ASP A 284 9.37 -29.32 30.92
CA ASP A 284 10.15 -30.16 30.01
C ASP A 284 10.48 -29.40 28.71
N ILE A 285 9.53 -28.64 28.15
CA ILE A 285 9.76 -27.78 26.98
C ILE A 285 10.79 -26.69 27.30
N ILE A 286 10.65 -26.01 28.45
CA ILE A 286 11.59 -24.97 28.88
C ILE A 286 13.01 -25.55 29.06
N ASN A 287 13.14 -26.70 29.70
CA ASN A 287 14.43 -27.36 29.94
C ASN A 287 15.10 -27.77 28.64
N LYS A 288 14.35 -28.37 27.70
CA LYS A 288 14.85 -28.69 26.36
C LYS A 288 15.37 -27.44 25.65
N ARG A 289 14.60 -26.34 25.72
CA ARG A 289 14.97 -25.08 25.09
C ARG A 289 16.22 -24.45 25.70
N GLN A 290 16.30 -24.39 27.03
CA GLN A 290 17.48 -23.89 27.73
C GLN A 290 18.74 -24.72 27.42
N LYS A 291 18.60 -26.04 27.27
CA LYS A 291 19.71 -26.92 26.87
C LYS A 291 20.21 -26.58 25.47
N ALA A 292 19.30 -26.48 24.48
CA ALA A 292 19.65 -26.12 23.11
C ALA A 292 20.39 -24.76 23.03
N MET A 293 19.92 -23.76 23.77
CA MET A 293 20.57 -22.44 23.84
C MET A 293 21.99 -22.50 24.44
N LYS A 294 22.23 -23.37 25.43
CA LYS A 294 23.57 -23.56 26.01
C LYS A 294 24.53 -24.29 25.09
N GLU A 295 24.02 -25.16 24.22
CA GLU A 295 24.79 -25.94 23.24
C GLU A 295 25.18 -25.12 22.00
N GLY A 296 24.88 -23.81 21.99
CA GLY A 296 25.31 -22.88 20.94
C GLY A 296 24.38 -22.86 19.72
N GLU A 297 23.20 -23.49 19.78
CA GLU A 297 22.17 -23.24 18.78
C GLU A 297 21.81 -21.75 18.80
N ALA A 298 21.80 -21.12 17.63
CA ALA A 298 21.37 -19.73 17.51
C ALA A 298 20.01 -19.56 18.17
N VAL A 299 19.79 -18.45 18.89
CA VAL A 299 18.48 -18.12 19.47
C VAL A 299 17.46 -18.13 18.33
N GLN A 300 16.75 -19.25 18.20
CA GLN A 300 15.64 -19.37 17.26
C GLN A 300 14.65 -18.28 17.64
N ASN A 301 14.15 -17.53 16.65
CA ASN A 301 13.31 -16.34 16.87
C ASN A 301 11.88 -16.68 17.38
N ASP A 302 11.70 -17.75 18.16
CA ASP A 302 10.44 -18.10 18.83
C ASP A 302 10.24 -17.34 20.16
N LEU A 303 8.98 -17.27 20.62
CA LEU A 303 8.62 -16.47 21.80
C LEU A 303 9.34 -16.94 23.07
N LEU A 304 9.48 -18.25 23.30
CA LEU A 304 10.14 -18.79 24.50
C LEU A 304 11.65 -18.51 24.49
N GLY A 305 12.33 -18.68 23.35
CA GLY A 305 13.75 -18.35 23.20
C GLY A 305 14.01 -16.87 23.49
N ILE A 306 13.18 -15.98 22.90
CA ILE A 306 13.28 -14.53 23.14
C ILE A 306 12.97 -14.19 24.61
N LEU A 307 11.98 -14.85 25.22
CA LEU A 307 11.64 -14.67 26.63
C LEU A 307 12.81 -15.03 27.56
N LEU A 308 13.42 -16.20 27.33
CA LEU A 308 14.55 -16.68 28.12
C LEU A 308 15.80 -15.79 27.95
N ASP A 309 16.10 -15.39 26.72
CA ASP A 309 17.20 -14.46 26.40
C ASP A 309 16.97 -13.07 27.04
N SER A 310 15.77 -12.52 26.89
CA SER A 310 15.44 -11.22 27.51
C SER A 310 15.47 -11.29 29.03
N ASN A 311 15.09 -12.42 29.62
CA ASN A 311 15.16 -12.62 31.08
C ASN A 311 16.60 -12.68 31.57
N ALA A 312 17.48 -13.41 30.86
CA ALA A 312 18.90 -13.49 31.18
C ALA A 312 19.57 -12.12 31.07
N LYS A 313 19.32 -11.38 29.98
CA LYS A 313 19.85 -10.03 29.76
C LYS A 313 19.41 -9.02 30.83
N GLU A 314 18.16 -9.11 31.29
CA GLU A 314 17.67 -8.23 32.37
C GLU A 314 18.39 -8.53 33.69
N ILE A 315 18.63 -9.81 34.01
CA ILE A 315 19.39 -10.22 35.20
C ILE A 315 20.84 -9.72 35.11
N GLU A 316 21.49 -9.90 33.96
CA GLU A 316 22.87 -9.44 33.71
C GLU A 316 23.00 -7.91 33.82
N ALA A 317 22.08 -7.16 33.20
CA ALA A 317 22.05 -5.70 33.22
C ALA A 317 21.91 -5.11 34.63
N GLN A 318 21.33 -5.88 35.57
CA GLN A 318 21.17 -5.49 36.98
C GLN A 318 22.22 -6.13 37.89
N GLY A 319 23.42 -6.42 37.35
CA GLY A 319 24.54 -6.94 38.13
C GLY A 319 24.36 -8.39 38.59
N ASN A 320 23.72 -9.22 37.77
CA ASN A 320 23.37 -10.62 38.07
C ASN A 320 22.39 -10.79 39.26
N ASN A 321 21.63 -9.75 39.59
CA ASN A 321 20.61 -9.85 40.61
C ASN A 321 19.35 -10.55 40.06
N LYS A 322 19.09 -11.77 40.56
CA LYS A 322 17.96 -12.61 40.13
C LYS A 322 16.59 -12.02 40.46
N ASP A 323 16.48 -11.09 41.41
CA ASP A 323 15.20 -10.47 41.80
C ASP A 323 14.59 -9.64 40.66
N PHE A 324 15.43 -9.12 39.76
CA PHE A 324 15.02 -8.36 38.57
C PHE A 324 14.59 -9.25 37.40
N GLY A 325 14.87 -10.55 37.44
CA GLY A 325 14.38 -11.53 36.47
C GLY A 325 13.05 -12.18 36.87
N MET A 326 12.55 -13.04 35.99
CA MET A 326 11.47 -13.99 36.23
C MET A 326 12.02 -15.31 36.77
N SER A 327 11.34 -15.88 37.77
CA SER A 327 11.63 -17.23 38.24
C SER A 327 11.19 -18.27 37.20
N ILE A 328 11.69 -19.51 37.30
CA ILE A 328 11.23 -20.59 36.41
C ILE A 328 9.72 -20.84 36.53
N GLU A 329 9.16 -20.70 37.73
CA GLU A 329 7.73 -20.83 37.98
C GLU A 329 6.95 -19.70 37.29
N ASP A 330 7.49 -18.48 37.28
CA ASP A 330 6.91 -17.37 36.52
C ASP A 330 6.97 -17.64 35.02
N VAL A 331 8.08 -18.17 34.49
CA VAL A 331 8.18 -18.54 33.06
C VAL A 331 7.16 -19.61 32.68
N ILE A 332 6.96 -20.65 33.51
CA ILE A 332 5.92 -21.67 33.29
C ILE A 332 4.52 -21.04 33.21
N LYS A 333 4.23 -20.10 34.11
CA LYS A 333 2.96 -19.36 34.12
C LYS A 333 2.77 -18.56 32.83
N GLU A 334 3.79 -17.84 32.37
CA GLU A 334 3.72 -17.09 31.10
C GLU A 334 3.56 -18.00 29.88
N CYS A 335 4.24 -19.15 29.85
CA CYS A 335 4.07 -20.15 28.78
C CYS A 335 2.62 -20.68 28.69
N LYS A 336 1.96 -20.91 29.83
CA LYS A 336 0.53 -21.28 29.85
C LYS A 336 -0.34 -20.17 29.23
N ILE A 337 -0.03 -18.91 29.51
CA ILE A 337 -0.73 -17.77 28.90
C ILE A 337 -0.50 -17.72 27.39
N PHE A 338 0.69 -18.05 26.89
CA PHE A 338 0.95 -18.13 25.44
C PHE A 338 0.09 -19.20 24.77
N TYR A 339 0.01 -20.41 25.33
CA TYR A 339 -0.83 -21.48 24.81
C TYR A 339 -2.31 -21.09 24.73
N ILE A 340 -2.86 -20.52 25.82
CA ILE A 340 -4.28 -20.12 25.86
C ILE A 340 -4.55 -18.92 24.93
N GLY A 341 -3.68 -17.92 24.97
CA GLY A 341 -3.87 -16.66 24.25
C GLY A 341 -3.73 -16.79 22.75
N GLY A 342 -2.73 -17.54 22.28
CA GLY A 342 -2.40 -17.68 20.86
C GLY A 342 -3.36 -18.54 20.05
N GLN A 343 -4.01 -19.51 20.70
CA GLN A 343 -4.90 -20.45 20.01
C GLN A 343 -6.34 -19.93 19.96
N GLU A 344 -7.03 -19.98 21.11
CA GLU A 344 -8.49 -19.90 21.17
C GLU A 344 -9.02 -18.56 20.62
N THR A 345 -8.30 -17.45 20.87
CA THR A 345 -8.78 -16.13 20.45
C THR A 345 -8.66 -15.89 18.95
N THR A 346 -7.57 -16.31 18.31
CA THR A 346 -7.39 -16.21 16.85
C THR A 346 -8.32 -17.17 16.11
N ALA A 347 -8.52 -18.38 16.65
CA ALA A 347 -9.42 -19.37 16.04
C ALA A 347 -10.86 -18.85 15.94
N GLN A 348 -11.36 -18.17 16.99
CA GLN A 348 -12.69 -17.56 16.94
C GLN A 348 -12.75 -16.37 15.99
N LEU A 349 -11.70 -15.54 15.89
CA LEU A 349 -11.63 -14.48 14.88
C LEU A 349 -11.76 -15.06 13.46
N LEU A 350 -11.01 -16.11 13.14
CA LEU A 350 -11.07 -16.76 11.83
C LEU A 350 -12.42 -17.43 11.59
N THR A 351 -12.97 -18.09 12.60
CA THR A 351 -14.27 -18.77 12.51
C THR A 351 -15.39 -17.78 12.20
N TRP A 352 -15.48 -16.67 12.95
CA TRP A 352 -16.47 -15.62 12.68
C TRP A 352 -16.21 -14.89 11.36
N THR A 353 -14.94 -14.76 10.94
CA THR A 353 -14.59 -14.20 9.63
C THR A 353 -15.15 -15.08 8.51
N MET A 354 -14.95 -16.41 8.57
CA MET A 354 -15.49 -17.32 7.58
C MET A 354 -17.02 -17.33 7.59
N ILE A 355 -17.67 -17.35 8.76
CA ILE A 355 -19.14 -17.26 8.86
C ILE A 355 -19.65 -15.97 8.19
N LEU A 356 -19.05 -14.82 8.50
CA LEU A 356 -19.50 -13.54 7.94
C LEU A 356 -19.24 -13.44 6.44
N LEU A 357 -18.07 -13.87 5.94
CA LEU A 357 -17.78 -13.87 4.51
C LEU A 357 -18.59 -14.91 3.72
N SER A 358 -19.09 -15.96 4.37
CA SER A 358 -20.00 -16.92 3.76
C SER A 358 -21.41 -16.37 3.56
N PHE A 359 -21.80 -15.35 4.36
CA PHE A 359 -23.05 -14.60 4.21
C PHE A 359 -22.87 -13.39 3.28
N HIS A 360 -21.73 -12.72 3.38
CA HIS A 360 -21.35 -11.52 2.62
C HIS A 360 -20.37 -11.86 1.49
N THR A 361 -20.87 -12.56 0.47
CA THR A 361 -20.04 -13.06 -0.64
C THR A 361 -19.38 -11.93 -1.43
N GLU A 362 -19.98 -10.74 -1.48
CA GLU A 362 -19.37 -9.54 -2.07
C GLU A 362 -18.05 -9.16 -1.40
N TRP A 363 -17.96 -9.32 -0.08
CA TRP A 363 -16.74 -9.08 0.66
C TRP A 363 -15.73 -10.20 0.51
N GLN A 364 -16.20 -11.43 0.39
CA GLN A 364 -15.36 -12.59 0.09
C GLN A 364 -14.64 -12.39 -1.25
N GLU A 365 -15.36 -11.95 -2.29
CA GLU A 365 -14.78 -11.68 -3.60
C GLU A 365 -13.83 -10.47 -3.60
N ARG A 366 -14.18 -9.38 -2.91
CA ARG A 366 -13.27 -8.21 -2.75
C ARG A 366 -11.97 -8.59 -2.05
N ALA A 367 -12.06 -9.36 -0.96
CA ALA A 367 -10.90 -9.85 -0.24
C ALA A 367 -10.06 -10.79 -1.10
N ARG A 368 -10.70 -11.70 -1.84
CA ARG A 368 -10.02 -12.60 -2.78
C ARG A 368 -9.30 -11.84 -3.89
N ALA A 369 -9.92 -10.81 -4.45
CA ALA A 369 -9.32 -9.96 -5.48
C ALA A 369 -8.06 -9.25 -4.93
N GLU A 370 -8.13 -8.67 -3.73
CA GLU A 370 -6.98 -8.06 -3.06
C GLU A 370 -5.85 -9.07 -2.81
N VAL A 371 -6.18 -10.25 -2.27
CA VAL A 371 -5.20 -11.32 -2.00
C VAL A 371 -4.51 -11.76 -3.30
N ARG A 372 -5.26 -11.92 -4.39
CA ARG A 372 -4.69 -12.27 -5.71
C ARG A 372 -3.85 -11.15 -6.31
N GLU A 373 -4.22 -9.89 -6.11
CA GLU A 373 -3.41 -8.75 -6.56
C GLU A 373 -2.07 -8.70 -5.83
N VAL A 374 -2.08 -8.92 -4.51
CA VAL A 374 -0.91 -8.79 -3.66
C VAL A 374 0.03 -9.99 -3.76
N PHE A 375 -0.51 -11.21 -3.81
CA PHE A 375 0.27 -12.46 -3.75
C PHE A 375 0.14 -13.35 -4.99
N GLY A 376 -0.86 -13.17 -5.85
CA GLY A 376 -1.13 -14.10 -6.94
C GLY A 376 -1.34 -15.53 -6.41
N ASN A 377 -0.50 -16.46 -6.89
CA ASN A 377 -0.44 -17.85 -6.42
C ASN A 377 0.70 -18.09 -5.40
N ASP A 378 1.48 -17.06 -5.07
CA ASP A 378 2.59 -17.18 -4.13
C ASP A 378 2.08 -17.24 -2.68
N THR A 379 2.95 -17.73 -1.78
CA THR A 379 2.65 -17.76 -0.36
C THR A 379 2.73 -16.36 0.26
N PRO A 380 1.84 -16.03 1.22
CA PRO A 380 1.90 -14.76 1.91
C PRO A 380 3.24 -14.49 2.58
N ASN A 381 3.77 -13.28 2.39
CA ASN A 381 4.99 -12.77 3.03
C ASN A 381 4.68 -11.50 3.83
N SER A 382 5.57 -11.14 4.75
CA SER A 382 5.41 -10.00 5.68
C SER A 382 5.07 -8.69 4.98
N ASP A 383 5.76 -8.37 3.88
CA ASP A 383 5.56 -7.12 3.14
C ASP A 383 4.20 -7.07 2.44
N GLY A 384 3.74 -8.19 1.88
CA GLY A 384 2.41 -8.28 1.28
C GLY A 384 1.28 -8.19 2.30
N LEU A 385 1.43 -8.75 3.51
CA LEU A 385 0.40 -8.68 4.56
C LEU A 385 0.08 -7.22 4.98
N ASN A 386 1.05 -6.32 4.87
CA ASN A 386 0.88 -4.88 5.14
C ASN A 386 0.06 -4.17 4.05
N ARG A 387 -0.01 -4.75 2.84
CA ARG A 387 -0.77 -4.19 1.70
C ARG A 387 -2.24 -4.64 1.67
N LEU A 388 -2.62 -5.65 2.47
CA LEU A 388 -3.99 -6.15 2.56
C LEU A 388 -4.91 -5.19 3.36
N LYS A 389 -5.51 -4.20 2.68
CA LYS A 389 -6.41 -3.21 3.28
C LYS A 389 -7.82 -3.76 3.48
N VAL A 390 -8.37 -4.45 2.49
CA VAL A 390 -9.72 -5.05 2.51
C VAL A 390 -9.81 -6.16 3.55
N VAL A 391 -8.85 -7.09 3.56
CA VAL A 391 -8.80 -8.14 4.59
C VAL A 391 -8.70 -7.51 5.99
N ASN A 392 -7.92 -6.44 6.15
CA ASN A 392 -7.80 -5.75 7.43
C ASN A 392 -9.10 -5.08 7.88
N MET A 393 -9.83 -4.43 6.95
CA MET A 393 -11.15 -3.87 7.24
C MET A 393 -12.15 -4.94 7.68
N ILE A 394 -12.16 -6.09 7.00
CA ILE A 394 -13.01 -7.24 7.33
C ILE A 394 -12.68 -7.73 8.75
N LEU A 395 -11.41 -8.02 9.04
CA LEU A 395 -11.00 -8.53 10.36
C LEU A 395 -11.38 -7.55 11.49
N HIS A 396 -11.25 -6.24 11.28
CA HIS A 396 -11.67 -5.25 12.28
C HIS A 396 -13.19 -5.20 12.47
N GLU A 397 -13.98 -5.30 11.41
CA GLU A 397 -15.44 -5.35 11.52
C GLU A 397 -15.91 -6.66 12.17
N VAL A 398 -15.25 -7.78 11.88
CA VAL A 398 -15.47 -9.05 12.58
C VAL A 398 -15.15 -8.89 14.07
N LEU A 399 -14.02 -8.27 14.44
CA LEU A 399 -13.69 -8.00 15.84
C LEU A 399 -14.66 -7.03 16.53
N ARG A 400 -15.29 -6.12 15.77
CA ARG A 400 -16.32 -5.23 16.30
C ARG A 400 -17.56 -6.03 16.68
N LEU A 401 -18.05 -6.86 15.75
CA LEU A 401 -19.24 -7.66 15.95
C LEU A 401 -18.99 -8.87 16.87
N TYR A 402 -17.97 -9.66 16.65
CA TYR A 402 -17.69 -10.88 17.39
C TYR A 402 -16.31 -10.81 18.06
N PRO A 403 -16.10 -9.87 19.01
CA PRO A 403 -14.84 -9.80 19.74
C PRO A 403 -14.67 -11.07 20.58
N PRO A 404 -13.50 -11.75 20.55
CA PRO A 404 -13.24 -12.89 21.41
C PRO A 404 -13.48 -12.55 22.90
N ALA A 405 -13.04 -11.38 23.36
CA ALA A 405 -13.37 -10.87 24.70
C ALA A 405 -14.70 -10.09 24.69
N SER A 406 -15.77 -10.70 25.22
CA SER A 406 -17.11 -10.08 25.25
C SER A 406 -17.25 -8.93 26.26
N MET A 407 -16.44 -8.92 27.32
CA MET A 407 -16.43 -7.91 28.38
C MET A 407 -15.05 -7.81 29.05
N LEU A 408 -14.73 -6.63 29.59
CA LEU A 408 -13.52 -6.40 30.41
C LEU A 408 -13.92 -6.03 31.84
N LEU A 409 -13.27 -6.66 32.81
CA LEU A 409 -13.54 -6.45 34.24
C LEU A 409 -12.38 -5.73 34.93
N ARG A 410 -12.71 -4.83 35.86
CA ARG A 410 -11.79 -4.14 36.77
C ARG A 410 -12.39 -4.06 38.18
N GLU A 411 -11.55 -3.83 39.17
CA GLU A 411 -11.92 -3.53 40.55
C GLU A 411 -11.21 -2.27 41.02
N VAL A 412 -11.97 -1.42 41.68
CA VAL A 412 -11.44 -0.22 42.33
C VAL A 412 -10.81 -0.62 43.66
N LYS A 413 -9.50 -0.48 43.82
CA LYS A 413 -8.77 -0.81 45.06
C LYS A 413 -8.70 0.37 46.03
N LYS A 414 -8.76 1.59 45.52
CA LYS A 414 -8.80 2.84 46.28
C LYS A 414 -9.88 3.75 45.70
N GLU A 415 -10.58 4.50 46.56
CA GLU A 415 -11.60 5.44 46.10
C GLU A 415 -11.00 6.38 45.04
N THR A 416 -11.63 6.42 43.86
CA THR A 416 -11.13 7.18 42.71
C THR A 416 -12.27 7.68 41.82
N SER A 417 -11.98 8.70 41.02
CA SER A 417 -12.90 9.24 40.02
C SER A 417 -12.86 8.45 38.71
N VAL A 418 -14.03 8.04 38.22
CA VAL A 418 -14.26 7.42 36.93
C VAL A 418 -15.25 8.30 36.15
N GLY A 419 -14.71 9.20 35.33
CA GLY A 419 -15.49 10.27 34.70
C GLY A 419 -16.13 11.17 35.76
N LYS A 420 -17.46 11.29 35.76
CA LYS A 420 -18.22 12.07 36.77
C LYS A 420 -18.58 11.27 38.03
N LEU A 421 -18.30 9.97 38.04
CA LEU A 421 -18.56 9.12 39.19
C LEU A 421 -17.34 9.14 40.10
N ASN A 422 -17.54 9.31 41.40
CA ASN A 422 -16.55 8.80 42.35
C ASN A 422 -16.87 7.32 42.52
N VAL A 423 -15.92 6.43 42.78
CA VAL A 423 -16.19 5.00 43.03
C VAL A 423 -15.36 4.52 44.22
N PRO A 424 -15.93 3.86 45.26
CA PRO A 424 -15.20 3.45 46.44
C PRO A 424 -14.50 2.10 46.21
N ALA A 425 -13.58 1.77 47.11
CA ALA A 425 -12.88 0.50 47.10
C ALA A 425 -13.82 -0.73 47.20
N GLY A 426 -13.59 -1.71 46.34
CA GLY A 426 -14.33 -2.98 46.23
C GLY A 426 -15.53 -2.95 45.30
N VAL A 427 -15.77 -1.85 44.59
CA VAL A 427 -16.72 -1.85 43.46
C VAL A 427 -16.01 -2.37 42.22
N MET A 428 -16.67 -3.28 41.51
CA MET A 428 -16.21 -3.78 40.22
C MET A 428 -16.75 -2.91 39.09
N LEU A 429 -15.92 -2.67 38.08
CA LEU A 429 -16.27 -1.98 36.86
C LEU A 429 -16.29 -2.99 35.71
N ILE A 430 -17.35 -2.95 34.90
CA ILE A 430 -17.50 -3.84 33.75
C ILE A 430 -17.71 -3.02 32.48
N ALA A 431 -16.83 -3.21 31.51
CA ALA A 431 -16.98 -2.66 30.16
C ALA A 431 -17.50 -3.77 29.23
N PRO A 432 -18.81 -3.82 28.91
CA PRO A 432 -19.37 -4.82 28.01
C PRO A 432 -19.00 -4.50 26.55
N VAL A 433 -17.81 -4.95 26.13
CA VAL A 433 -17.22 -4.71 24.79
C VAL A 433 -18.25 -4.99 23.68
N ILE A 434 -18.96 -6.12 23.75
CA ILE A 434 -19.91 -6.54 22.71
C ILE A 434 -21.10 -5.59 22.56
N LEU A 435 -21.52 -4.93 23.64
CA LEU A 435 -22.62 -3.96 23.65
C LEU A 435 -22.12 -2.58 23.22
N ILE A 436 -20.95 -2.15 23.70
CA ILE A 436 -20.33 -0.86 23.33
C ILE A 436 -20.00 -0.84 21.83
N HIS A 437 -19.48 -1.94 21.29
CA HIS A 437 -19.18 -2.09 19.86
C HIS A 437 -20.42 -2.09 18.94
N ARG A 438 -21.63 -2.12 19.50
CA ARG A 438 -22.93 -2.07 18.79
C ARG A 438 -23.81 -0.89 19.21
N ASP A 439 -23.30 -0.03 20.06
CA ASP A 439 -24.07 1.10 20.55
C ASP A 439 -24.34 2.06 19.39
N ARG A 440 -25.63 2.30 19.08
CA ARG A 440 -26.04 3.16 17.97
C ARG A 440 -25.62 4.62 18.16
N GLU A 441 -25.47 5.08 19.40
CA GLU A 441 -24.97 6.44 19.67
C GLU A 441 -23.50 6.58 19.25
N ILE A 442 -22.73 5.50 19.36
CA ILE A 442 -21.30 5.45 19.05
C ILE A 442 -21.05 5.11 17.57
N TRP A 443 -21.79 4.13 17.05
CA TRP A 443 -21.54 3.51 15.74
C TRP A 443 -22.56 3.86 14.65
N GLY A 444 -23.66 4.55 14.99
CA GLY A 444 -24.74 4.90 14.06
C GLY A 444 -25.88 3.88 14.01
N GLU A 445 -26.93 4.18 13.24
CA GLU A 445 -28.10 3.30 13.11
C GLU A 445 -27.75 1.93 12.49
N ASP A 446 -26.72 1.90 11.65
CA ASP A 446 -26.19 0.71 11.00
C ASP A 446 -25.26 -0.11 11.92
N ALA A 447 -25.22 0.15 13.25
CA ALA A 447 -24.32 -0.52 14.19
C ALA A 447 -24.44 -2.05 14.21
N ASN A 448 -25.60 -2.60 13.86
CA ASN A 448 -25.81 -4.05 13.75
C ASN A 448 -25.62 -4.58 12.31
N GLU A 449 -25.14 -3.78 11.36
CA GLU A 449 -24.79 -4.24 10.02
C GLU A 449 -23.30 -4.61 9.95
N PHE A 450 -22.97 -5.59 9.11
CA PHE A 450 -21.57 -5.88 8.75
C PHE A 450 -21.11 -4.89 7.68
N LYS A 451 -20.33 -3.90 8.09
CA LYS A 451 -19.89 -2.80 7.22
C LYS A 451 -18.37 -2.54 7.33
N PRO A 452 -17.53 -3.36 6.69
CA PRO A 452 -16.08 -3.19 6.74
C PRO A 452 -15.56 -1.80 6.34
N GLU A 453 -16.25 -1.04 5.45
CA GLU A 453 -15.80 0.32 5.06
C GLU A 453 -15.68 1.31 6.22
N ARG A 454 -16.28 1.03 7.39
CA ARG A 454 -16.06 1.83 8.61
C ARG A 454 -14.58 2.02 8.93
N PHE A 455 -13.77 1.02 8.63
CA PHE A 455 -12.34 1.02 8.91
C PHE A 455 -11.47 1.51 7.74
N SER A 456 -12.07 2.00 6.65
CA SER A 456 -11.35 2.48 5.45
C SER A 456 -10.38 3.63 5.72
N ASN A 457 -10.70 4.49 6.69
CA ASN A 457 -9.88 5.62 7.11
C ASN A 457 -9.13 5.36 8.44
N GLY A 458 -9.00 4.09 8.83
CA GLY A 458 -8.37 3.66 10.08
C GLY A 458 -9.32 3.65 11.29
N VAL A 459 -8.87 2.99 12.36
CA VAL A 459 -9.67 2.74 13.58
C VAL A 459 -10.15 4.03 14.26
N SER A 460 -9.32 5.07 14.28
CA SER A 460 -9.63 6.33 14.99
C SER A 460 -10.82 7.10 14.38
N LYS A 461 -11.17 6.81 13.11
CA LYS A 461 -12.29 7.44 12.39
C LYS A 461 -13.49 6.50 12.20
N ALA A 462 -13.46 5.29 12.78
CA ALA A 462 -14.49 4.28 12.56
C ALA A 462 -15.79 4.51 13.34
N SER A 463 -15.75 5.32 14.41
CA SER A 463 -16.90 5.63 15.28
C SER A 463 -16.97 7.13 15.62
N LYS A 464 -18.15 7.59 16.05
CA LYS A 464 -18.42 9.01 16.37
C LYS A 464 -17.70 9.48 17.63
N LEU A 465 -17.57 8.60 18.62
CA LEU A 465 -16.92 8.86 19.90
C LEU A 465 -15.71 7.94 20.06
N GLN A 466 -14.69 8.41 20.78
CA GLN A 466 -13.44 7.68 21.04
C GLN A 466 -13.06 7.75 22.53
N PRO A 467 -12.48 6.68 23.11
CA PRO A 467 -12.22 5.37 22.51
C PRO A 467 -13.48 4.49 22.48
N ALA A 468 -13.76 3.84 21.34
CA ALA A 468 -14.95 3.01 21.16
C ALA A 468 -14.69 1.62 20.54
N PHE A 469 -13.51 1.41 19.96
CA PHE A 469 -13.09 0.13 19.41
C PHE A 469 -11.86 -0.38 20.16
N PHE A 470 -12.05 -1.43 20.97
CA PHE A 470 -10.99 -1.98 21.83
C PHE A 470 -11.11 -3.50 22.02
N PRO A 471 -11.18 -4.29 20.93
CA PRO A 471 -11.34 -5.75 21.02
C PRO A 471 -10.14 -6.45 21.70
N PHE A 472 -8.97 -5.81 21.71
CA PHE A 472 -7.75 -6.27 22.37
C PHE A 472 -7.50 -5.60 23.75
N GLY A 473 -8.50 -4.90 24.28
CA GLY A 473 -8.36 -4.00 25.41
C GLY A 473 -7.82 -2.62 25.02
N TRP A 474 -7.56 -1.79 26.04
CA TRP A 474 -7.11 -0.41 25.86
C TRP A 474 -6.15 0.01 27.00
N GLY A 475 -5.36 1.04 26.77
CA GLY A 475 -4.41 1.59 27.75
C GLY A 475 -3.14 0.74 27.93
N PRO A 476 -2.39 0.92 29.03
CA PRO A 476 -1.12 0.21 29.29
C PRO A 476 -1.27 -1.32 29.32
N ARG A 477 -2.50 -1.81 29.56
CA ARG A 477 -2.87 -3.24 29.63
C ARG A 477 -3.37 -3.81 28.31
N ILE A 478 -3.18 -3.13 27.18
CA ILE A 478 -3.55 -3.66 25.85
C ILE A 478 -2.81 -4.99 25.57
N CYS A 479 -3.49 -5.90 24.86
CA CYS A 479 -2.95 -7.21 24.51
C CYS A 479 -1.61 -7.09 23.77
N MET A 480 -0.57 -7.79 24.23
CA MET A 480 0.73 -7.84 23.53
C MET A 480 0.65 -8.59 22.21
N GLY A 481 -0.19 -9.63 22.17
CA GLY A 481 -0.38 -10.51 21.02
C GLY A 481 -1.27 -9.92 19.92
N GLN A 482 -1.68 -8.65 19.97
CA GLN A 482 -2.58 -8.07 18.96
C GLN A 482 -2.00 -8.21 17.54
N ASN A 483 -0.73 -7.84 17.36
CA ASN A 483 -0.09 -7.91 16.05
C ASN A 483 0.12 -9.36 15.58
N PHE A 484 0.44 -10.26 16.52
CA PHE A 484 0.56 -11.70 16.27
C PHE A 484 -0.76 -12.24 15.69
N ALA A 485 -1.87 -12.02 16.40
CA ALA A 485 -3.19 -12.53 16.02
C ALA A 485 -3.67 -11.98 14.66
N ILE A 486 -3.44 -10.68 14.39
CA ILE A 486 -3.83 -10.10 13.10
C ILE A 486 -2.95 -10.62 11.95
N MET A 487 -1.65 -10.83 12.16
CA MET A 487 -0.77 -11.40 11.14
C MET A 487 -1.14 -12.84 10.82
N GLU A 488 -1.32 -13.68 11.85
CA GLU A 488 -1.77 -15.05 11.72
C GLU A 488 -3.11 -15.13 10.96
N ALA A 489 -4.09 -14.31 11.37
CA ALA A 489 -5.40 -14.28 10.72
C ALA A 489 -5.32 -13.85 9.25
N LYS A 490 -4.50 -12.86 8.92
CA LYS A 490 -4.29 -12.43 7.52
C LYS A 490 -3.63 -13.52 6.67
N VAL A 491 -2.65 -14.25 7.21
CA VAL A 491 -2.01 -15.36 6.50
C VAL A 491 -3.03 -16.46 6.20
N ALA A 492 -3.74 -16.93 7.22
CA ALA A 492 -4.73 -17.98 7.08
C ALA A 492 -5.84 -17.59 6.09
N MET A 493 -6.41 -16.39 6.23
CA MET A 493 -7.45 -15.91 5.31
C MET A 493 -6.94 -15.76 3.87
N SER A 494 -5.70 -15.31 3.66
CA SER A 494 -5.13 -15.21 2.32
C SER A 494 -5.03 -16.57 1.65
N LEU A 495 -4.54 -17.58 2.37
CA LEU A 495 -4.40 -18.94 1.85
C LEU A 495 -5.75 -19.63 1.61
N ILE A 496 -6.72 -19.42 2.51
CA ILE A 496 -8.10 -19.93 2.34
C ILE A 496 -8.73 -19.31 1.07
N LEU A 497 -8.66 -17.97 0.92
CA LEU A 497 -9.27 -17.25 -0.20
C LEU A 497 -8.62 -17.55 -1.56
N GLN A 498 -7.34 -17.95 -1.57
CA GLN A 498 -6.65 -18.40 -2.79
C GLN A 498 -7.20 -19.72 -3.33
N ARG A 499 -7.66 -20.63 -2.45
CA ARG A 499 -7.97 -22.03 -2.80
C ARG A 499 -9.46 -22.36 -2.78
N PHE A 500 -10.23 -21.69 -1.93
CA PHE A 500 -11.62 -22.03 -1.67
C PHE A 500 -12.56 -20.84 -1.87
N SER A 501 -13.76 -21.15 -2.35
CA SER A 501 -14.96 -20.35 -2.14
C SER A 501 -15.84 -21.07 -1.14
N PHE A 502 -16.59 -20.31 -0.34
CA PHE A 502 -17.38 -20.91 0.71
C PHE A 502 -18.68 -20.15 0.98
N GLU A 503 -19.71 -20.92 1.35
CA GLU A 503 -21.07 -20.47 1.61
C GLU A 503 -21.55 -21.05 2.95
N LEU A 504 -22.49 -20.38 3.60
CA LEU A 504 -23.01 -20.86 4.87
C LEU A 504 -23.85 -22.13 4.64
N SER A 505 -23.61 -23.20 5.42
CA SER A 505 -24.44 -24.40 5.27
C SER A 505 -25.85 -24.16 5.82
N PRO A 506 -26.91 -24.73 5.20
CA PRO A 506 -28.23 -24.84 5.81
C PRO A 506 -28.23 -25.52 7.19
N SER A 507 -27.24 -26.37 7.48
CA SER A 507 -27.03 -27.02 8.77
C SER A 507 -26.48 -26.07 9.86
N TYR A 508 -26.04 -24.86 9.49
CA TYR A 508 -25.53 -23.88 10.45
C TYR A 508 -26.65 -23.34 11.34
N ALA A 509 -26.55 -23.64 12.64
CA ALA A 509 -27.44 -23.10 13.66
C ALA A 509 -26.81 -21.88 14.33
N HIS A 510 -27.27 -20.67 13.98
CA HIS A 510 -26.72 -19.45 14.55
C HIS A 510 -27.02 -19.34 16.05
N ALA A 511 -25.98 -19.55 16.86
CA ALA A 511 -26.08 -19.57 18.32
C ALA A 511 -24.78 -19.07 18.97
N PRO A 512 -24.46 -17.76 18.91
CA PRO A 512 -23.29 -17.22 19.61
C PRO A 512 -23.40 -17.44 21.12
N THR A 513 -22.32 -17.89 21.75
CA THR A 513 -22.26 -18.10 23.20
C THR A 513 -20.89 -17.70 23.75
N VAL A 514 -20.79 -17.53 25.07
CA VAL A 514 -19.54 -17.23 25.77
C VAL A 514 -19.17 -18.40 26.67
N VAL A 515 -18.03 -19.02 26.39
CA VAL A 515 -17.39 -19.96 27.33
C VAL A 515 -16.20 -19.27 27.97
N MET A 516 -15.15 -19.06 27.19
CA MET A 516 -14.02 -18.16 27.51
C MET A 516 -13.98 -17.00 26.49
N SER A 517 -14.21 -17.33 25.23
CA SER A 517 -14.36 -16.42 24.10
C SER A 517 -15.79 -16.45 23.53
N VAL A 518 -16.15 -15.48 22.69
CA VAL A 518 -17.39 -15.54 21.89
C VAL A 518 -17.21 -16.54 20.76
N GLN A 519 -18.01 -17.62 20.76
CA GLN A 519 -17.91 -18.71 19.78
C GLN A 519 -19.29 -19.22 19.32
N PRO A 520 -19.39 -19.90 18.16
CA PRO A 520 -20.61 -20.58 17.73
C PRO A 520 -20.89 -21.83 18.59
N GLN A 521 -22.00 -21.86 19.32
CA GLN A 521 -22.36 -22.98 20.22
C GLN A 521 -22.46 -24.34 19.51
N HIS A 522 -22.90 -24.35 18.25
CA HIS A 522 -23.11 -25.57 17.46
C HIS A 522 -22.07 -25.73 16.33
N GLY A 523 -20.93 -25.07 16.44
CA GLY A 523 -19.88 -25.08 15.40
C GLY A 523 -20.17 -24.18 14.21
N ALA A 524 -19.30 -24.23 13.21
CA ALA A 524 -19.32 -23.39 12.02
C ALA A 524 -19.42 -24.26 10.76
N HIS A 525 -20.63 -24.74 10.48
CA HIS A 525 -20.94 -25.55 9.29
C HIS A 525 -20.92 -24.67 8.04
N ILE A 526 -19.95 -24.91 7.16
CA ILE A 526 -19.70 -24.13 5.94
C ILE A 526 -19.58 -25.09 4.76
N ILE A 527 -20.20 -24.73 3.64
CA ILE A 527 -20.06 -25.44 2.37
C ILE A 527 -18.82 -24.90 1.67
N LEU A 528 -17.79 -25.74 1.53
CA LEU A 528 -16.55 -25.43 0.84
C LEU A 528 -16.59 -25.95 -0.59
N ARG A 529 -16.14 -25.11 -1.52
CA ARG A 529 -15.93 -25.44 -2.94
C ARG A 529 -14.49 -25.11 -3.28
N LYS A 530 -13.76 -26.09 -3.84
CA LYS A 530 -12.47 -25.81 -4.48
C LYS A 530 -12.71 -24.79 -5.57
N LEU A 531 -11.88 -23.75 -5.60
CA LEU A 531 -11.89 -22.84 -6.73
C LEU A 531 -11.38 -23.63 -7.93
N MET A 532 -12.30 -24.05 -8.80
CA MET A 532 -11.99 -24.43 -10.16
C MET A 532 -11.41 -23.17 -10.81
N ILE A 533 -10.07 -23.05 -10.78
CA ILE A 533 -9.32 -21.90 -11.29
C ILE A 533 -9.68 -21.63 -12.76
N ALA A 534 -10.28 -22.58 -13.48
CA ALA A 534 -10.73 -22.39 -14.86
C ALA A 534 -12.14 -21.79 -15.03
N SER A 535 -13.18 -22.18 -14.26
CA SER A 535 -14.58 -21.88 -14.64
C SER A 535 -15.09 -20.52 -14.17
N LEU A 536 -14.81 -20.11 -12.93
CA LEU A 536 -15.15 -18.76 -12.44
C LEU A 536 -14.22 -17.69 -13.02
N ILE A 537 -12.95 -18.06 -13.28
CA ILE A 537 -12.07 -17.23 -14.11
C ILE A 537 -12.63 -17.17 -15.53
N ALA A 538 -13.10 -18.27 -16.11
CA ALA A 538 -13.73 -18.21 -17.43
C ALA A 538 -14.96 -17.32 -17.43
N VAL A 539 -15.84 -17.35 -16.42
CA VAL A 539 -17.02 -16.46 -16.38
C VAL A 539 -16.62 -15.00 -16.12
N TRP A 540 -15.71 -14.73 -15.18
CA TRP A 540 -15.25 -13.37 -14.87
C TRP A 540 -14.39 -12.78 -15.98
N VAL A 541 -13.49 -13.57 -16.58
CA VAL A 541 -12.71 -13.22 -17.77
C VAL A 541 -13.62 -13.13 -18.99
N SER A 542 -14.64 -13.98 -19.15
CA SER A 542 -15.59 -13.87 -20.27
C SER A 542 -16.47 -12.64 -20.12
N TRP A 543 -16.94 -12.32 -18.91
CA TRP A 543 -17.70 -11.09 -18.64
C TRP A 543 -16.80 -9.85 -18.78
N GLY A 544 -15.59 -9.89 -18.22
CA GLY A 544 -14.59 -8.85 -18.35
C GLY A 544 -14.20 -8.61 -19.81
N ALA A 545 -13.99 -9.67 -20.58
CA ALA A 545 -13.71 -9.64 -22.01
C ALA A 545 -14.93 -9.14 -22.80
N LEU A 546 -16.14 -9.63 -22.52
CA LEU A 546 -17.37 -9.14 -23.16
C LEU A 546 -17.57 -7.65 -22.90
N ASN A 547 -17.35 -7.21 -21.67
CA ASN A 547 -17.45 -5.80 -21.31
C ASN A 547 -16.38 -4.96 -22.00
N TRP A 548 -15.12 -5.40 -21.99
CA TRP A 548 -13.98 -4.71 -22.61
C TRP A 548 -14.07 -4.68 -24.15
N VAL A 549 -14.43 -5.79 -24.78
CA VAL A 549 -14.46 -5.97 -26.24
C VAL A 549 -15.75 -5.44 -26.86
N TRP A 550 -16.89 -5.47 -26.18
CA TRP A 550 -18.18 -5.19 -26.84
C TRP A 550 -19.02 -4.13 -26.12
N ILE A 551 -19.36 -4.34 -24.85
CA ILE A 551 -20.33 -3.49 -24.14
C ILE A 551 -19.78 -2.06 -23.97
N ARG A 552 -18.54 -1.93 -23.46
CA ARG A 552 -17.93 -0.63 -23.21
C ARG A 552 -17.68 0.15 -24.50
N PRO A 553 -17.07 -0.41 -25.56
CA PRO A 553 -16.94 0.30 -26.84
C PRO A 553 -18.27 0.82 -27.38
N ARG A 554 -19.32 -0.01 -27.44
CA ARG A 554 -20.64 0.43 -27.93
C ARG A 554 -21.26 1.54 -27.08
N LYS A 555 -21.11 1.47 -25.76
CA LYS A 555 -21.59 2.52 -24.84
C LYS A 555 -20.85 3.83 -25.07
N LEU A 556 -19.53 3.78 -25.24
CA LEU A 556 -18.72 4.97 -25.53
C LEU A 556 -19.07 5.55 -26.91
N GLU A 557 -19.22 4.69 -27.92
CA GLU A 557 -19.62 5.10 -29.27
C GLU A 557 -20.93 5.90 -29.25
N LYS A 558 -21.97 5.33 -28.60
CA LYS A 558 -23.27 5.99 -28.46
C LYS A 558 -23.13 7.37 -27.81
N ARG A 559 -22.40 7.46 -26.69
CA ARG A 559 -22.17 8.73 -25.97
C ARG A 559 -21.41 9.77 -26.78
N LEU A 560 -20.46 9.36 -27.63
CA LEU A 560 -19.73 10.29 -28.48
C LEU A 560 -20.63 10.83 -29.61
N ARG A 561 -21.41 9.95 -30.25
CA ARG A 561 -22.36 10.34 -31.31
C ARG A 561 -23.48 11.24 -30.80
N GLU A 562 -24.00 11.00 -29.60
CA GLU A 562 -24.98 11.86 -28.92
C GLU A 562 -24.47 13.30 -28.70
N GLN A 563 -23.15 13.49 -28.68
CA GLN A 563 -22.50 14.79 -28.51
C GLN A 563 -22.08 15.43 -29.85
N GLY A 564 -22.51 14.85 -30.98
CA GLY A 564 -22.23 15.38 -32.31
C GLY A 564 -20.86 14.99 -32.88
N LEU A 565 -20.13 14.06 -32.25
CA LEU A 565 -18.89 13.53 -32.82
C LEU A 565 -19.19 12.44 -33.86
N ALA A 566 -18.51 12.50 -35.00
CA ALA A 566 -18.63 11.52 -36.08
C ALA A 566 -17.35 10.69 -36.23
N GLY A 567 -17.49 9.43 -36.63
CA GLY A 567 -16.36 8.50 -36.72
C GLY A 567 -16.77 7.14 -37.24
N ASN A 568 -15.77 6.32 -37.53
CA ASN A 568 -15.98 4.94 -37.99
C ASN A 568 -16.74 4.13 -36.92
N PRO A 569 -17.62 3.20 -37.34
CA PRO A 569 -18.26 2.27 -36.40
C PRO A 569 -17.22 1.37 -35.75
N TYR A 570 -17.43 1.01 -34.49
CA TYR A 570 -16.49 0.16 -33.76
C TYR A 570 -16.37 -1.24 -34.41
N ARG A 571 -15.14 -1.63 -34.72
CA ARG A 571 -14.79 -2.99 -35.17
C ARG A 571 -14.20 -3.79 -34.02
N ILE A 572 -14.79 -4.95 -33.75
CA ILE A 572 -14.47 -5.81 -32.60
C ILE A 572 -12.96 -6.01 -32.45
N LEU A 573 -12.46 -5.79 -31.24
CA LEU A 573 -11.08 -5.99 -30.76
C LEU A 573 -10.02 -5.05 -31.38
N HIS A 574 -10.09 -4.78 -32.68
CA HIS A 574 -9.03 -4.08 -33.40
C HIS A 574 -9.34 -2.61 -33.68
N GLY A 575 -10.61 -2.21 -33.70
CA GLY A 575 -10.98 -0.87 -34.14
C GLY A 575 -10.46 -0.59 -35.54
N ASP A 576 -9.81 0.55 -35.72
CA ASP A 576 -9.20 0.98 -36.99
C ASP A 576 -7.70 0.61 -37.08
N ASN A 577 -7.14 -0.16 -36.14
CA ASN A 577 -5.68 -0.40 -36.06
C ASN A 577 -5.10 -1.02 -37.35
N LYS A 578 -5.73 -2.07 -37.88
CA LYS A 578 -5.23 -2.78 -39.08
C LYS A 578 -5.25 -1.89 -40.32
N GLU A 579 -6.33 -1.15 -40.52
CA GLU A 579 -6.45 -0.21 -41.63
C GLU A 579 -5.50 0.96 -41.47
N SER A 580 -5.34 1.48 -40.24
CA SER A 580 -4.39 2.55 -39.95
C SER A 580 -2.96 2.12 -40.26
N LEU A 581 -2.59 0.88 -39.90
CA LEU A 581 -1.27 0.33 -40.22
C LEU A 581 -1.08 0.13 -41.73
N ALA A 582 -2.10 -0.37 -42.43
CA ALA A 582 -2.06 -0.53 -43.88
C ALA A 582 -1.90 0.82 -44.61
N MET A 583 -2.68 1.84 -44.22
CA MET A 583 -2.55 3.20 -44.76
C MET A 583 -1.18 3.79 -44.47
N LEU A 584 -0.61 3.53 -43.28
CA LEU A 584 0.73 3.99 -42.92
C LEU A 584 1.81 3.31 -43.78
N MET A 585 1.74 2.00 -43.95
CA MET A 585 2.66 1.24 -44.80
C MET A 585 2.57 1.68 -46.27
N GLU A 586 1.34 1.91 -46.77
CA GLU A 586 1.11 2.43 -48.11
C GLU A 586 1.71 3.83 -48.28
N ALA A 587 1.44 4.73 -47.33
CA ALA A 587 2.01 6.08 -47.34
C ALA A 587 3.54 6.05 -47.36
N TYR A 588 4.17 5.15 -46.61
CA TYR A 588 5.64 5.03 -46.53
C TYR A 588 6.27 4.26 -47.71
N SER A 589 5.46 3.58 -48.54
CA SER A 589 5.96 2.79 -49.67
C SER A 589 6.45 3.61 -50.86
N LYS A 590 6.02 4.87 -50.97
CA LYS A 590 6.35 5.79 -52.07
C LYS A 590 6.85 7.10 -51.49
N PRO A 591 7.79 7.81 -52.14
CA PRO A 591 8.13 9.18 -51.77
C PRO A 591 7.00 10.17 -52.12
N MET A 592 7.11 11.42 -51.70
CA MET A 592 6.20 12.50 -52.08
C MET A 592 6.94 13.65 -52.76
N ALA A 593 6.22 14.49 -53.52
CA ALA A 593 6.79 15.74 -54.02
C ALA A 593 7.19 16.64 -52.83
N PHE A 594 8.18 17.52 -53.04
CA PHE A 594 8.58 18.47 -52.00
C PHE A 594 7.40 19.41 -51.69
N SER A 595 6.79 19.18 -50.53
CA SER A 595 5.64 19.93 -50.04
C SER A 595 5.63 19.85 -48.53
N HIS A 596 5.26 20.95 -47.88
CA HIS A 596 5.12 20.94 -46.44
C HIS A 596 3.79 20.31 -45.99
N ASP A 597 2.84 19.99 -46.87
CA ASP A 597 1.60 19.29 -46.50
C ASP A 597 1.83 17.77 -46.31
N ILE A 598 2.41 17.42 -45.18
CA ILE A 598 2.85 16.04 -44.86
C ILE A 598 1.79 15.24 -44.09
N GLY A 599 0.62 15.83 -43.80
CA GLY A 599 -0.40 15.23 -42.92
C GLY A 599 -0.89 13.87 -43.42
N ALA A 600 -1.16 13.78 -44.73
CA ALA A 600 -1.59 12.55 -45.40
C ALA A 600 -0.53 11.44 -45.36
N ARG A 601 0.75 11.78 -45.15
CA ARG A 601 1.85 10.81 -45.07
C ARG A 601 2.15 10.39 -43.63
N VAL A 602 2.24 11.36 -42.73
CA VAL A 602 2.74 11.19 -41.35
C VAL A 602 1.65 10.65 -40.41
N VAL A 603 0.40 11.06 -40.62
CA VAL A 603 -0.77 10.62 -39.82
C VAL A 603 -1.96 10.26 -40.72
N PRO A 604 -1.79 9.34 -41.70
CA PRO A 604 -2.77 9.10 -42.78
C PRO A 604 -4.17 8.77 -42.28
N SER A 605 -4.28 7.94 -41.23
CA SER A 605 -5.58 7.53 -40.69
C SER A 605 -6.33 8.69 -40.02
N ILE A 606 -5.63 9.52 -39.25
CA ILE A 606 -6.20 10.72 -38.62
C ILE A 606 -6.60 11.73 -39.70
N TYR A 607 -5.70 11.97 -40.67
CA TYR A 607 -5.94 12.89 -41.78
C TYR A 607 -7.20 12.49 -42.58
N LYS A 608 -7.30 11.22 -42.99
CA LYS A 608 -8.47 10.67 -43.70
C LYS A 608 -9.75 10.75 -42.88
N THR A 609 -9.67 10.50 -41.57
CA THR A 609 -10.85 10.57 -40.68
C THR A 609 -11.37 12.01 -40.58
N ILE A 610 -10.48 13.00 -40.47
CA ILE A 610 -10.85 14.41 -40.44
C ILE A 610 -11.41 14.87 -41.79
N GLN A 611 -10.88 14.38 -42.92
CA GLN A 611 -11.46 14.68 -44.23
C GLN A 611 -12.89 14.13 -44.38
N ASN A 612 -13.14 12.93 -43.86
CA ASN A 612 -14.44 12.28 -43.98
C ASN A 612 -15.51 12.86 -43.04
N TYR A 613 -15.12 13.23 -41.81
CA TYR A 613 -16.06 13.54 -40.72
C TYR A 613 -15.88 14.93 -40.11
N GLY A 614 -14.88 15.71 -40.56
CA GLY A 614 -14.54 17.02 -40.00
C GLY A 614 -13.65 16.96 -38.75
N LYS A 615 -13.36 18.14 -38.19
CA LYS A 615 -12.47 18.31 -37.01
C LYS A 615 -13.06 17.70 -35.72
N ASN A 616 -14.39 17.63 -35.61
CA ASN A 616 -15.11 17.00 -34.51
C ASN A 616 -15.32 15.50 -34.79
N SER A 617 -14.22 14.77 -34.90
CA SER A 617 -14.26 13.35 -35.25
C SER A 617 -13.50 12.45 -34.29
N TYR A 618 -13.77 11.15 -34.37
CA TYR A 618 -13.04 10.12 -33.63
C TYR A 618 -12.76 8.89 -34.50
N MET A 619 -11.73 8.15 -34.11
CA MET A 619 -11.39 6.83 -34.66
C MET A 619 -11.18 5.83 -33.52
N TRP A 620 -11.00 4.55 -33.83
CA TRP A 620 -10.82 3.50 -32.82
C TRP A 620 -9.39 2.99 -32.76
N VAL A 621 -8.85 2.89 -31.55
CA VAL A 621 -7.59 2.19 -31.27
C VAL A 621 -7.85 1.05 -30.32
N GLY A 622 -7.90 -0.17 -30.87
CA GLY A 622 -8.46 -1.32 -30.17
C GLY A 622 -9.90 -1.00 -29.71
N PRO A 623 -10.27 -1.30 -28.45
CA PRO A 623 -11.59 -0.99 -27.89
C PRO A 623 -11.74 0.46 -27.36
N CYS A 624 -10.72 1.31 -27.51
CA CYS A 624 -10.75 2.67 -27.00
C CYS A 624 -11.03 3.66 -28.14
N PRO A 625 -12.06 4.52 -28.04
CA PRO A 625 -12.26 5.59 -29.01
C PRO A 625 -11.22 6.69 -28.77
N ARG A 626 -10.64 7.18 -29.86
CA ARG A 626 -9.66 8.25 -29.92
C ARG A 626 -10.31 9.47 -30.59
N VAL A 627 -10.65 10.47 -29.79
CA VAL A 627 -11.25 11.74 -30.22
C VAL A 627 -10.15 12.72 -30.63
N HIS A 628 -10.31 13.35 -31.79
CA HIS A 628 -9.38 14.38 -32.29
C HIS A 628 -9.69 15.72 -31.63
N ILE A 629 -8.69 16.32 -30.97
CA ILE A 629 -8.78 17.63 -30.32
C ILE A 629 -7.95 18.61 -31.13
N MET A 630 -8.64 19.49 -31.87
CA MET A 630 -8.02 20.53 -32.71
C MET A 630 -8.51 21.94 -32.39
N ASP A 631 -9.63 22.07 -31.68
CA ASP A 631 -10.17 23.35 -31.24
C ASP A 631 -9.34 23.95 -30.08
N PRO A 632 -8.95 25.24 -30.12
CA PRO A 632 -8.13 25.86 -29.08
C PRO A 632 -8.71 25.83 -27.66
N GLU A 633 -10.04 25.94 -27.49
CA GLU A 633 -10.65 25.83 -26.15
C GLU A 633 -10.53 24.40 -25.62
N GLN A 634 -10.78 23.40 -26.48
CA GLN A 634 -10.61 21.99 -26.12
C GLN A 634 -9.14 21.64 -25.85
N LEU A 635 -8.19 22.21 -26.61
CA LEU A 635 -6.76 22.07 -26.36
C LEU A 635 -6.40 22.58 -24.96
N LYS A 636 -6.80 23.81 -24.64
CA LYS A 636 -6.55 24.41 -23.32
C LYS A 636 -7.10 23.52 -22.20
N ALA A 637 -8.35 23.07 -22.31
CA ALA A 637 -8.96 22.18 -21.31
C ALA A 637 -8.20 20.85 -21.16
N THR A 638 -7.80 20.24 -22.29
CA THR A 638 -7.07 18.95 -22.33
C THR A 638 -5.76 18.99 -21.55
N PHE A 639 -5.04 20.11 -21.58
CA PHE A 639 -3.75 20.26 -20.90
C PHE A 639 -3.84 20.91 -19.52
N SER A 640 -4.96 21.57 -19.18
CA SER A 640 -5.18 22.16 -17.85
C SER A 640 -5.75 21.18 -16.82
N LEU A 641 -6.57 20.21 -17.24
CA LEU A 641 -7.27 19.28 -16.34
C LEU A 641 -6.45 18.01 -16.06
N MET A 642 -5.24 18.17 -15.50
CA MET A 642 -4.25 17.07 -15.42
C MET A 642 -4.63 15.89 -14.51
N ASP A 643 -5.45 16.12 -13.48
CA ASP A 643 -5.90 15.04 -12.59
C ASP A 643 -6.94 14.15 -13.29
N ASP A 644 -7.76 14.74 -14.15
CA ASP A 644 -8.84 14.09 -14.88
C ASP A 644 -8.40 13.54 -16.25
N ILE A 645 -7.43 14.21 -16.89
CA ILE A 645 -6.91 13.91 -18.23
C ILE A 645 -5.41 13.62 -18.13
N GLN A 646 -5.07 12.33 -18.20
CA GLN A 646 -3.74 11.81 -17.93
C GLN A 646 -3.08 11.25 -19.21
N LYS A 647 -1.83 10.78 -19.11
CA LYS A 647 -1.19 9.99 -20.16
C LYS A 647 -1.97 8.69 -20.39
N PRO A 648 -2.04 8.18 -21.64
CA PRO A 648 -2.77 6.97 -21.96
C PRO A 648 -2.19 5.74 -21.23
N ASP A 649 -3.07 4.83 -20.82
CA ASP A 649 -2.70 3.50 -20.34
C ASP A 649 -2.23 2.67 -21.55
N ASN A 650 -0.94 2.77 -21.87
CA ASN A 650 -0.33 2.11 -23.00
C ASN A 650 -0.15 0.60 -22.75
N ASN A 651 0.22 -0.14 -23.80
CA ASN A 651 0.74 -1.50 -23.63
C ASN A 651 1.87 -1.46 -22.58
N PRO A 652 1.80 -2.20 -21.47
CA PRO A 652 2.81 -2.17 -20.41
C PRO A 652 4.24 -2.51 -20.88
N LEU A 653 4.38 -3.15 -22.04
CA LEU A 653 5.68 -3.37 -22.67
C LEU A 653 6.36 -2.09 -23.17
N ILE A 654 5.57 -1.02 -23.42
CA ILE A 654 6.07 0.31 -23.78
C ILE A 654 6.76 0.98 -22.58
N ASP A 655 6.37 0.63 -21.35
CA ASP A 655 6.97 1.18 -20.13
C ASP A 655 8.45 0.80 -19.99
N TYR A 656 8.89 -0.32 -20.59
CA TYR A 656 10.32 -0.62 -20.66
C TYR A 656 11.12 0.50 -21.33
N LEU A 657 10.54 1.25 -22.27
CA LEU A 657 11.18 2.40 -22.92
C LEU A 657 10.86 3.72 -22.23
N LEU A 658 9.59 3.95 -21.84
CA LEU A 658 9.07 5.27 -21.47
C LEU A 658 8.72 5.42 -19.97
N GLU A 659 9.11 4.50 -19.09
CA GLU A 659 8.90 4.69 -17.65
C GLU A 659 9.79 5.81 -17.07
N GLY A 660 9.17 6.83 -16.47
CA GLY A 660 9.82 8.00 -15.87
C GLY A 660 8.89 9.22 -15.84
N ILE A 661 9.44 10.44 -15.77
CA ILE A 661 8.66 11.68 -15.73
C ILE A 661 7.68 11.84 -16.91
N ILE A 662 7.97 11.21 -18.06
CA ILE A 662 7.13 11.25 -19.26
C ILE A 662 5.79 10.49 -19.10
N SER A 663 5.74 9.48 -18.21
CA SER A 663 4.59 8.61 -17.97
C SER A 663 4.02 8.69 -16.55
N HIS A 664 4.77 9.19 -15.57
CA HIS A 664 4.28 9.36 -14.20
C HIS A 664 3.08 10.30 -14.11
N GLU A 665 2.23 10.08 -13.10
CA GLU A 665 0.99 10.83 -12.84
C GLU A 665 0.91 11.28 -11.36
N GLY A 666 0.02 12.25 -11.09
CA GLY A 666 -0.28 12.75 -9.75
C GLY A 666 0.95 13.21 -8.96
N GLN A 667 1.00 12.86 -7.67
CA GLN A 667 2.08 13.25 -6.76
C GLN A 667 3.46 12.75 -7.20
N LYS A 668 3.54 11.58 -7.84
CA LYS A 668 4.82 11.05 -8.34
C LYS A 668 5.38 11.95 -9.44
N TRP A 669 4.55 12.34 -10.40
CA TRP A 669 4.96 13.29 -11.43
C TRP A 669 5.36 14.64 -10.84
N ALA A 670 4.55 15.20 -9.92
CA ALA A 670 4.84 16.51 -9.32
C ALA A 670 6.20 16.52 -8.60
N LYS A 671 6.50 15.45 -7.85
CA LYS A 671 7.79 15.24 -7.18
C LYS A 671 8.95 15.17 -8.18
N HIS A 672 8.87 14.31 -9.19
CA HIS A 672 9.94 14.17 -10.18
C HIS A 672 10.14 15.48 -10.96
N ARG A 673 9.04 16.14 -11.35
CA ARG A 673 9.09 17.45 -12.03
C ARG A 673 9.78 18.50 -11.17
N LYS A 674 9.46 18.59 -9.87
CA LYS A 674 10.10 19.52 -8.94
C LYS A 674 11.62 19.28 -8.84
N LEU A 675 12.04 18.02 -8.72
CA LEU A 675 13.44 17.65 -8.52
C LEU A 675 14.30 17.80 -9.77
N ILE A 676 13.74 17.59 -10.96
CA ILE A 676 14.48 17.65 -12.23
C ILE A 676 14.52 19.06 -12.82
N SER A 677 13.46 19.87 -12.62
CA SER A 677 13.34 21.20 -13.27
C SER A 677 14.54 22.13 -13.08
N PRO A 678 15.19 22.22 -11.91
CA PRO A 678 16.37 23.05 -11.74
C PRO A 678 17.49 22.79 -12.76
N ALA A 679 17.64 21.55 -13.22
CA ALA A 679 18.67 21.17 -14.19
C ALA A 679 18.45 21.78 -15.59
N PHE A 680 17.22 22.18 -15.90
CA PHE A 680 16.82 22.75 -17.19
C PHE A 680 16.53 24.26 -17.13
N HIS A 681 16.86 24.92 -16.01
CA HIS A 681 16.78 26.37 -15.90
C HIS A 681 17.88 27.06 -16.70
N MET A 682 17.60 28.31 -17.11
CA MET A 682 18.48 29.01 -18.04
C MET A 682 19.87 29.28 -17.49
N ASP A 683 20.00 29.60 -16.21
CA ASP A 683 21.29 29.79 -15.53
C ASP A 683 22.17 28.54 -15.57
N LYS A 684 21.57 27.34 -15.47
CA LYS A 684 22.30 26.07 -15.56
C LYS A 684 22.67 25.71 -16.98
N LEU A 685 21.77 25.93 -17.93
CA LEU A 685 22.04 25.67 -19.36
C LEU A 685 23.16 26.54 -19.92
N LYS A 686 23.37 27.76 -19.40
CA LYS A 686 24.53 28.59 -19.76
C LYS A 686 25.88 27.88 -19.53
N ASN A 687 25.98 27.06 -18.49
CA ASN A 687 27.20 26.32 -18.17
C ASN A 687 27.47 25.16 -19.13
N MET A 688 26.47 24.76 -19.93
CA MET A 688 26.55 23.66 -20.88
C MET A 688 26.96 24.10 -22.29
N VAL A 689 27.02 25.41 -22.56
CA VAL A 689 27.41 25.97 -23.86
C VAL A 689 28.74 25.40 -24.38
N PRO A 690 29.83 25.29 -23.58
CA PRO A 690 31.07 24.70 -24.06
C PRO A 690 30.90 23.28 -24.59
N ALA A 691 30.11 22.45 -23.91
CA ALA A 691 29.86 21.07 -24.34
C ALA A 691 29.11 21.02 -25.68
N PHE A 692 28.11 21.89 -25.90
CA PHE A 692 27.42 21.99 -27.20
C PHE A 692 28.35 22.44 -28.32
N VAL A 693 29.23 23.41 -28.04
CA VAL A 693 30.23 23.89 -28.99
C VAL A 693 31.22 22.78 -29.35
N ASP A 694 31.72 22.04 -28.37
CA ASP A 694 32.64 20.93 -28.60
C ASP A 694 32.01 19.82 -29.46
N SER A 695 30.80 19.38 -29.11
CA SER A 695 30.07 18.38 -29.89
C SER A 695 29.79 18.83 -31.32
N SER A 696 29.52 20.14 -31.52
CA SER A 696 29.33 20.70 -32.85
C SER A 696 30.65 20.76 -33.63
N ASN A 697 31.73 21.20 -32.99
CA ASN A 697 33.05 21.30 -33.62
C ASN A 697 33.60 19.93 -34.04
N GLU A 698 33.26 18.84 -33.34
CA GLU A 698 33.70 17.49 -33.70
C GLU A 698 33.16 17.09 -35.08
N ILE A 699 31.86 17.29 -35.34
CA ILE A 699 31.27 17.02 -36.67
C ILE A 699 31.75 18.01 -37.74
N LEU A 700 31.93 19.29 -37.37
CA LEU A 700 32.32 20.33 -38.32
C LEU A 700 33.76 20.16 -38.77
N SER A 701 34.66 19.73 -37.88
CA SER A 701 36.05 19.43 -38.22
C SER A 701 36.12 18.24 -39.20
N GLU A 702 35.22 17.27 -39.04
CA GLU A 702 35.10 16.16 -40.00
C GLU A 702 34.59 16.66 -41.35
N TRP A 703 33.57 17.51 -41.38
CA TRP A 703 33.07 18.12 -42.63
C TRP A 703 34.14 18.98 -43.30
N GLU A 704 34.94 19.75 -42.54
CA GLU A 704 36.06 20.52 -43.07
C GLU A 704 37.14 19.63 -43.69
N ARG A 705 37.30 18.38 -43.23
CA ARG A 705 38.23 17.43 -43.84
C ARG A 705 37.68 16.80 -45.12
N ILE A 706 36.36 16.60 -45.20
CA ILE A 706 35.70 15.90 -46.32
C ILE A 706 35.38 16.88 -47.46
N VAL A 707 34.95 18.09 -47.15
CA VAL A 707 34.59 19.11 -48.15
C VAL A 707 35.88 19.75 -48.70
N PRO A 708 36.10 19.73 -50.03
CA PRO A 708 37.30 20.34 -50.63
C PRO A 708 37.31 21.86 -50.40
N GLU A 709 38.51 22.47 -50.36
CA GLU A 709 38.67 23.94 -50.26
C GLU A 709 38.02 24.67 -51.45
N GLU A 710 38.20 24.13 -52.66
CA GLU A 710 37.52 24.61 -53.87
C GLU A 710 36.58 23.50 -54.37
N GLY A 711 35.26 23.76 -54.35
CA GLY A 711 34.25 22.84 -54.86
C GLY A 711 33.08 22.62 -53.90
N CYS A 712 32.41 21.48 -54.05
CA CYS A 712 31.28 21.08 -53.21
C CYS A 712 31.31 19.58 -52.94
N CYS A 713 30.69 19.14 -51.86
CA CYS A 713 30.54 17.73 -51.51
C CYS A 713 29.09 17.43 -51.14
N GLU A 714 28.52 16.38 -51.73
CA GLU A 714 27.21 15.88 -51.34
C GLU A 714 27.34 14.95 -50.13
N LEU A 715 26.58 15.20 -49.07
CA LEU A 715 26.56 14.40 -47.84
C LEU A 715 25.13 14.18 -47.35
N ASP A 716 24.84 12.98 -46.85
CA ASP A 716 23.69 12.77 -45.95
C ASP A 716 24.04 13.33 -44.58
N VAL A 717 23.49 14.49 -44.22
CA VAL A 717 23.84 15.18 -42.96
C VAL A 717 23.12 14.60 -41.75
N MET A 718 22.05 13.82 -41.92
CA MET A 718 21.21 13.34 -40.82
C MET A 718 22.00 12.47 -39.80
N PRO A 719 22.81 11.48 -40.22
CA PRO A 719 23.61 10.69 -39.27
C PRO A 719 24.62 11.53 -38.47
N TYR A 720 25.19 12.58 -39.07
CA TYR A 720 26.12 13.49 -38.40
C TYR A 720 25.42 14.31 -37.32
N LEU A 721 24.24 14.84 -37.63
CA LEU A 721 23.43 15.61 -36.67
C LEU A 721 22.90 14.72 -35.54
N GLN A 722 22.55 13.46 -35.82
CA GLN A 722 22.23 12.49 -34.77
C GLN A 722 23.42 12.22 -33.86
N ASN A 723 24.63 12.10 -34.40
CA ASN A 723 25.84 11.92 -33.59
C ASN A 723 26.17 13.16 -32.76
N LEU A 724 25.99 14.37 -33.32
CA LEU A 724 26.12 15.63 -32.57
C LEU A 724 25.20 15.62 -31.36
N SER A 725 23.91 15.35 -31.54
CA SER A 725 22.96 15.38 -30.41
C SER A 725 23.19 14.25 -29.41
N ARG A 726 23.64 13.06 -29.85
CA ARG A 726 24.11 12.00 -28.94
C ARG A 726 25.28 12.45 -28.08
N ASP A 727 26.27 13.10 -28.68
CA ASP A 727 27.43 13.57 -27.94
C ASP A 727 27.09 14.75 -27.02
N ALA A 728 26.28 15.70 -27.50
CA ALA A 728 25.80 16.82 -26.72
C ALA A 728 25.07 16.37 -25.44
N ILE A 729 24.10 15.45 -25.54
CA ILE A 729 23.42 14.93 -24.35
C ILE A 729 24.37 14.13 -23.46
N SER A 730 25.35 13.42 -24.02
CA SER A 730 26.31 12.65 -23.22
C SER A 730 27.19 13.57 -22.36
N ARG A 731 27.73 14.63 -22.96
CA ARG A 731 28.58 15.61 -22.28
C ARG A 731 27.79 16.43 -21.25
N THR A 732 26.62 16.92 -21.65
CA THR A 732 25.82 17.83 -20.81
C THR A 732 25.01 17.12 -19.73
N ALA A 733 24.63 15.86 -19.92
CA ALA A 733 23.84 15.12 -18.94
C ALA A 733 24.68 14.25 -18.01
N PHE A 734 25.79 13.69 -18.51
CA PHE A 734 26.55 12.65 -17.79
C PHE A 734 28.03 12.99 -17.60
N GLY A 735 28.51 14.11 -18.16
CA GLY A 735 29.92 14.49 -18.13
C GLY A 735 30.82 13.50 -18.87
N SER A 736 30.26 12.75 -19.83
CA SER A 736 30.95 11.71 -20.59
C SER A 736 30.89 11.98 -22.09
N SER A 737 31.76 11.32 -22.87
CA SER A 737 31.70 11.39 -24.33
C SER A 737 30.66 10.42 -24.90
N TYR A 738 30.22 10.65 -26.14
CA TYR A 738 29.41 9.67 -26.88
C TYR A 738 30.00 8.25 -26.86
N LYS A 739 31.34 8.11 -26.93
CA LYS A 739 32.02 6.81 -26.92
C LYS A 739 31.72 6.00 -25.65
N GLU A 740 31.59 6.67 -24.51
CA GLU A 740 31.25 6.02 -23.24
C GLU A 740 29.76 5.62 -23.17
N GLY A 741 28.88 6.35 -23.86
CA GLY A 741 27.43 6.09 -23.94
C GLY A 741 27.00 5.22 -25.12
N GLN A 742 27.89 4.87 -26.05
CA GLN A 742 27.57 4.25 -27.34
C GLN A 742 26.73 2.98 -27.20
N MET A 743 27.09 2.10 -26.26
CA MET A 743 26.34 0.86 -26.00
C MET A 743 24.91 1.15 -25.51
N ILE A 744 24.72 2.17 -24.67
CA ILE A 744 23.39 2.57 -24.16
C ILE A 744 22.52 3.02 -25.33
N PHE A 745 23.04 3.86 -26.24
CA PHE A 745 22.31 4.32 -27.42
C PHE A 745 21.92 3.18 -28.36
N GLN A 746 22.82 2.22 -28.60
CA GLN A 746 22.53 1.02 -29.41
C GLN A 746 21.41 0.19 -28.79
N LEU A 747 21.46 -0.04 -27.48
CA LEU A 747 20.43 -0.80 -26.76
C LEU A 747 19.09 -0.05 -26.72
N ILE A 748 19.10 1.28 -26.54
CA ILE A 748 17.88 2.11 -26.63
C ILE A 748 17.26 1.99 -28.03
N ARG A 749 18.06 2.06 -29.10
CA ARG A 749 17.54 1.87 -30.46
C ARG A 749 16.91 0.49 -30.67
N GLN A 750 17.57 -0.57 -30.20
CA GLN A 750 16.98 -1.92 -30.21
C GLN A 750 15.66 -1.97 -29.43
N LEU A 751 15.58 -1.29 -28.29
CA LEU A 751 14.37 -1.20 -27.48
C LEU A 751 13.25 -0.46 -28.21
N ILE A 752 13.55 0.64 -28.91
CA ILE A 752 12.61 1.39 -29.74
C ILE A 752 12.03 0.48 -30.84
N ASP A 753 12.87 -0.25 -31.57
CA ASP A 753 12.43 -1.14 -32.65
C ASP A 753 11.50 -2.25 -32.15
N LEU A 754 11.80 -2.82 -30.97
CA LEU A 754 10.94 -3.81 -30.32
C LEU A 754 9.62 -3.18 -29.85
N VAL A 755 9.65 -1.96 -29.30
CA VAL A 755 8.47 -1.23 -28.84
C VAL A 755 7.54 -0.86 -29.99
N ILE A 756 8.08 -0.41 -31.14
CA ILE A 756 7.28 -0.10 -32.33
C ILE A 756 6.50 -1.33 -32.81
N LYS A 757 7.16 -2.50 -32.84
CA LYS A 757 6.53 -3.77 -33.23
C LYS A 757 5.34 -4.14 -32.34
N VAL A 758 5.45 -3.95 -31.02
CA VAL A 758 4.34 -4.25 -30.08
C VAL A 758 3.28 -3.14 -30.01
N SER A 759 3.59 -1.92 -30.48
CA SER A 759 2.67 -0.78 -30.49
C SER A 759 1.67 -0.82 -31.65
N GLY A 760 1.97 -1.54 -32.74
CA GLY A 760 1.09 -1.70 -33.90
C GLY A 760 -0.09 -2.66 -33.69
N GLY A 761 -0.13 -3.39 -32.58
CA GLY A 761 -1.18 -4.39 -32.27
C GLY A 761 -2.10 -3.97 -31.13
N THR A 762 -3.28 -4.58 -31.04
CA THR A 762 -4.13 -4.46 -29.85
C THR A 762 -3.48 -5.19 -28.68
N TYR A 763 -3.15 -4.47 -27.61
CA TYR A 763 -2.70 -5.11 -26.38
C TYR A 763 -3.86 -5.88 -25.73
N ILE A 764 -3.65 -7.16 -25.48
CA ILE A 764 -4.58 -8.00 -24.71
C ILE A 764 -4.06 -8.07 -23.26
N PRO A 765 -4.88 -7.68 -22.26
CA PRO A 765 -4.49 -7.75 -20.86
C PRO A 765 -3.89 -9.11 -20.47
N GLY A 766 -2.76 -9.09 -19.78
CA GLY A 766 -2.04 -10.30 -19.35
C GLY A 766 -0.97 -10.79 -20.32
N TRP A 767 -0.99 -10.39 -21.60
CA TRP A 767 0.01 -10.83 -22.60
C TRP A 767 1.45 -10.41 -22.28
N ARG A 768 1.64 -9.41 -21.42
CA ARG A 768 2.98 -8.99 -20.95
C ARG A 768 3.71 -10.10 -20.18
N PHE A 769 2.97 -11.04 -19.59
CA PHE A 769 3.52 -12.13 -18.78
C PHE A 769 3.83 -13.39 -19.60
N LEU A 770 3.38 -13.44 -20.87
CA LEU A 770 3.71 -14.55 -21.75
C LEU A 770 5.19 -14.46 -22.13
N PRO A 771 5.98 -15.55 -21.99
CA PRO A 771 7.41 -15.55 -22.26
C PRO A 771 7.69 -15.64 -23.77
N THR A 772 7.19 -14.68 -24.54
CA THR A 772 7.47 -14.60 -25.98
C THR A 772 8.91 -14.15 -26.20
N LYS A 773 9.51 -14.54 -27.34
CA LYS A 773 10.86 -14.08 -27.72
C LYS A 773 10.99 -12.56 -27.69
N SER A 774 9.95 -11.84 -28.12
CA SER A 774 9.92 -10.37 -28.11
C SER A 774 9.83 -9.79 -26.69
N ASN A 775 9.00 -10.37 -25.81
CA ASN A 775 8.86 -9.91 -24.43
C ASN A 775 10.13 -10.14 -23.61
N ASN A 776 10.74 -11.32 -23.78
CA ASN A 776 12.01 -11.64 -23.13
C ASN A 776 13.12 -10.71 -23.61
N LYS A 777 13.21 -10.46 -24.93
CA LYS A 777 14.21 -9.55 -25.48
C LYS A 777 14.03 -8.10 -24.99
N LEU A 778 12.80 -7.60 -24.94
CA LEU A 778 12.49 -6.29 -24.34
C LEU A 778 13.01 -6.19 -22.90
N LYS A 779 12.73 -7.21 -22.09
CA LYS A 779 13.16 -7.27 -20.68
C LYS A 779 14.69 -7.32 -20.56
N GLU A 780 15.35 -8.21 -21.31
CA GLU A 780 16.81 -8.36 -21.31
C GLU A 780 17.51 -7.06 -21.70
N THR A 781 17.10 -6.43 -22.81
CA THR A 781 17.66 -5.16 -23.28
C THR A 781 17.44 -4.05 -22.24
N ASN A 782 16.28 -3.99 -21.61
CA ASN A 782 16.01 -3.01 -20.56
C ASN A 782 16.90 -3.21 -19.31
N GLU A 783 17.06 -4.44 -18.84
CA GLU A 783 17.93 -4.74 -17.70
C GLU A 783 19.41 -4.44 -18.01
N GLU A 784 19.83 -4.64 -19.25
CA GLU A 784 21.16 -4.26 -19.71
C GLU A 784 21.40 -2.75 -19.66
N ILE A 785 20.44 -1.95 -20.17
CA ILE A 785 20.49 -0.49 -20.07
C ILE A 785 20.54 -0.04 -18.61
N LYS A 786 19.70 -0.60 -17.74
CA LYS A 786 19.69 -0.26 -16.30
C LYS A 786 21.04 -0.49 -15.66
N ARG A 787 21.70 -1.60 -15.98
CA ARG A 787 23.02 -1.93 -15.43
C ARG A 787 24.08 -0.91 -15.83
N LEU A 788 24.10 -0.51 -17.11
CA LEU A 788 25.05 0.48 -17.63
C LEU A 788 24.82 1.86 -17.01
N VAL A 789 23.56 2.31 -16.95
CA VAL A 789 23.17 3.59 -16.34
C VAL A 789 23.49 3.61 -14.84
N LEU A 790 23.23 2.52 -14.12
CA LEU A 790 23.60 2.39 -12.70
C LEU A 790 25.12 2.52 -12.50
N GLY A 791 25.93 1.96 -13.40
CA GLY A 791 27.37 2.14 -13.38
C GLY A 791 27.79 3.61 -13.44
N ILE A 792 27.18 4.40 -14.32
CA ILE A 792 27.41 5.86 -14.44
C ILE A 792 27.00 6.57 -13.15
N ILE A 793 25.82 6.26 -12.62
CA ILE A 793 25.32 6.89 -11.39
C ILE A 793 26.22 6.57 -10.19
N ASN A 794 26.66 5.32 -10.04
CA ASN A 794 27.54 4.91 -8.95
C ASN A 794 28.90 5.61 -9.02
N LYS A 795 29.49 5.73 -10.22
CA LYS A 795 30.73 6.49 -10.43
C LYS A 795 30.56 7.96 -10.00
N ARG A 796 29.42 8.57 -10.36
CA ARG A 796 29.10 9.95 -9.99
C ARG A 796 28.91 10.14 -8.48
N GLN A 797 28.12 9.28 -7.85
CA GLN A 797 27.89 9.34 -6.40
C GLN A 797 29.19 9.15 -5.61
N LYS A 798 30.11 8.32 -6.11
CA LYS A 798 31.44 8.15 -5.50
C LYS A 798 32.25 9.44 -5.56
N ALA A 799 32.38 10.05 -6.74
CA ALA A 799 33.09 11.32 -6.93
C ALA A 799 32.54 12.45 -6.02
N MET A 800 31.21 12.57 -5.93
CA MET A 800 30.57 13.55 -5.05
C MET A 800 30.87 13.33 -3.56
N LYS A 801 30.97 12.06 -3.10
CA LYS A 801 31.35 11.74 -1.71
C LYS A 801 32.81 12.04 -1.41
N GLU A 802 33.67 11.92 -2.41
CA GLU A 802 35.11 12.21 -2.30
C GLU A 802 35.42 13.71 -2.34
N GLY A 803 34.39 14.56 -2.40
CA GLY A 803 34.52 16.02 -2.36
C GLY A 803 34.91 16.66 -3.68
N GLU A 804 34.85 15.90 -4.80
CA GLU A 804 34.99 16.48 -6.13
C GLU A 804 33.86 17.50 -6.37
N ALA A 805 34.19 18.63 -6.99
CA ALA A 805 33.20 19.65 -7.32
C ALA A 805 32.07 19.02 -8.16
N VAL A 806 30.82 19.26 -7.78
CA VAL A 806 29.66 18.83 -8.57
C VAL A 806 29.83 19.38 -9.98
N GLN A 807 30.11 18.51 -10.96
CA GLN A 807 30.09 18.97 -12.34
C GLN A 807 28.67 19.46 -12.62
N ASN A 808 28.55 20.62 -13.27
CA ASN A 808 27.28 21.28 -13.57
C ASN A 808 26.48 20.57 -14.69
N ASP A 809 26.57 19.23 -14.78
CA ASP A 809 25.79 18.39 -15.70
C ASP A 809 24.43 17.98 -15.08
N LEU A 810 23.52 17.51 -15.94
CA LEU A 810 22.15 17.20 -15.52
C LEU A 810 22.09 16.13 -14.42
N LEU A 811 22.92 15.09 -14.48
CA LEU A 811 22.98 14.03 -13.47
C LEU A 811 23.48 14.57 -12.13
N GLY A 812 24.54 15.37 -12.12
CA GLY A 812 25.08 16.01 -10.92
C GLY A 812 24.04 16.90 -10.24
N ILE A 813 23.38 17.76 -11.02
CA ILE A 813 22.31 18.65 -10.51
C ILE A 813 21.12 17.85 -9.98
N LEU A 814 20.74 16.76 -10.66
CA LEU A 814 19.65 15.88 -10.23
C LEU A 814 19.97 15.22 -8.88
N LEU A 815 21.16 14.65 -8.74
CA LEU A 815 21.60 13.99 -7.51
C LEU A 815 21.71 14.98 -6.35
N ASP A 816 22.26 16.18 -6.60
CA ASP A 816 22.35 17.27 -5.61
C ASP A 816 20.97 17.77 -5.18
N SER A 817 20.07 18.04 -6.13
CA SER A 817 18.70 18.46 -5.84
C SER A 817 17.94 17.41 -5.03
N ASN A 818 18.16 16.12 -5.35
CA ASN A 818 17.56 15.02 -4.62
C ASN A 818 18.09 14.91 -3.18
N ALA A 819 19.41 15.04 -2.99
CA ALA A 819 20.03 15.01 -1.67
C ALA A 819 19.55 16.18 -0.80
N LYS A 820 19.54 17.41 -1.34
CA LYS A 820 19.06 18.60 -0.64
C LYS A 820 17.61 18.52 -0.22
N GLU A 821 16.74 17.96 -1.06
CA GLU A 821 15.32 17.78 -0.70
C GLU A 821 15.15 16.76 0.44
N ILE A 822 15.92 15.67 0.44
CA ILE A 822 15.93 14.68 1.52
C ILE A 822 16.40 15.31 2.83
N GLU A 823 17.49 16.09 2.79
CA GLU A 823 18.06 16.78 3.96
C GLU A 823 17.09 17.84 4.52
N ALA A 824 16.51 18.67 3.66
CA ALA A 824 15.58 19.73 4.04
C ALA A 824 14.31 19.22 4.74
N GLN A 825 13.97 17.94 4.55
CA GLN A 825 12.80 17.28 5.13
C GLN A 825 13.17 16.27 6.23
N GLY A 826 14.30 16.49 6.91
CA GLY A 826 14.70 15.70 8.09
C GLY A 826 15.19 14.29 7.74
N ASN A 827 15.89 14.15 6.61
CA ASN A 827 16.36 12.86 6.06
C ASN A 827 15.23 11.88 5.70
N ASN A 828 14.03 12.40 5.40
CA ASN A 828 12.94 11.58 4.93
C ASN A 828 13.17 11.13 3.48
N LYS A 829 13.59 9.88 3.31
CA LYS A 829 13.83 9.27 2.00
C LYS A 829 12.58 9.20 1.11
N ASP A 830 11.39 9.26 1.68
CA ASP A 830 10.13 9.20 0.90
C ASP A 830 9.91 10.47 0.06
N VAL A 831 10.53 11.59 0.44
CA VAL A 831 10.42 12.86 -0.30
C VAL A 831 11.35 12.91 -1.52
N GLY A 832 12.48 12.18 -1.50
CA GLY A 832 13.44 12.10 -2.60
C GLY A 832 13.21 10.93 -3.57
N MET A 833 13.81 10.95 -4.75
CA MET A 833 13.82 9.86 -5.73
C MET A 833 14.67 8.68 -5.25
N SER A 834 14.17 7.47 -5.49
CA SER A 834 14.96 6.25 -5.31
C SER A 834 16.02 6.12 -6.42
N ILE A 835 17.02 5.26 -6.23
CA ILE A 835 18.01 4.98 -7.27
C ILE A 835 17.36 4.44 -8.56
N GLU A 836 16.32 3.62 -8.43
CA GLU A 836 15.56 3.09 -9.56
C GLU A 836 14.82 4.21 -10.30
N ASP A 837 14.27 5.19 -9.57
CA ASP A 837 13.66 6.38 -10.18
C ASP A 837 14.72 7.20 -10.93
N VAL A 838 15.92 7.40 -10.36
CA VAL A 838 17.02 8.12 -11.05
C VAL A 838 17.44 7.39 -12.33
N ILE A 839 17.57 6.06 -12.31
CA ILE A 839 17.89 5.27 -13.52
C ILE A 839 16.84 5.51 -14.62
N LYS A 840 15.55 5.50 -14.25
CA LYS A 840 14.45 5.75 -15.17
C LYS A 840 14.55 7.15 -15.78
N GLU A 841 14.80 8.18 -14.99
CA GLU A 841 14.98 9.54 -15.52
C GLU A 841 16.21 9.69 -16.42
N CYS A 842 17.33 9.06 -16.08
CA CYS A 842 18.52 9.05 -16.94
C CYS A 842 18.24 8.42 -18.32
N LYS A 843 17.44 7.35 -18.37
CA LYS A 843 17.00 6.79 -19.66
C LYS A 843 16.17 7.79 -20.48
N ILE A 844 15.27 8.53 -19.82
CA ILE A 844 14.49 9.59 -20.48
C ILE A 844 15.39 10.69 -21.03
N PHE A 845 16.49 11.05 -20.35
CA PHE A 845 17.46 12.03 -20.88
C PHE A 845 18.13 11.55 -22.16
N TYR A 846 18.63 10.30 -22.18
CA TYR A 846 19.21 9.70 -23.39
C TYR A 846 18.24 9.67 -24.57
N ILE A 847 16.99 9.30 -24.31
CA ILE A 847 15.95 9.22 -25.36
C ILE A 847 15.59 10.63 -25.86
N GLY A 848 15.34 11.56 -24.95
CA GLY A 848 14.85 12.89 -25.28
C GLY A 848 15.89 13.77 -25.99
N GLY A 849 17.14 13.74 -25.51
CA GLY A 849 18.19 14.66 -25.96
C GLY A 849 18.86 14.30 -27.29
N GLN A 850 18.69 13.07 -27.78
CA GLN A 850 19.32 12.64 -29.03
C GLN A 850 18.46 12.95 -30.26
N GLU A 851 17.29 12.31 -30.38
CA GLU A 851 16.59 12.27 -31.68
C GLU A 851 15.86 13.58 -31.96
N THR A 852 15.31 14.22 -30.94
CA THR A 852 14.42 15.37 -31.16
C THR A 852 15.16 16.62 -31.64
N THR A 853 16.34 16.93 -31.08
CA THR A 853 17.16 18.06 -31.53
C THR A 853 17.81 17.76 -32.88
N ALA A 854 18.29 16.54 -33.11
CA ALA A 854 18.87 16.14 -34.40
C ALA A 854 17.89 16.34 -35.55
N GLN A 855 16.61 15.98 -35.36
CA GLN A 855 15.60 16.20 -36.39
C GLN A 855 15.25 17.69 -36.58
N LEU A 856 15.24 18.49 -35.52
CA LEU A 856 15.09 19.95 -35.66
C LEU A 856 16.22 20.53 -36.54
N LEU A 857 17.47 20.15 -36.28
CA LEU A 857 18.62 20.59 -37.09
C LEU A 857 18.55 20.07 -38.53
N THR A 858 18.17 18.81 -38.71
CA THR A 858 18.05 18.17 -40.03
C THR A 858 17.02 18.89 -40.89
N TRP A 859 15.81 19.10 -40.37
CA TRP A 859 14.77 19.84 -41.10
C TRP A 859 15.13 21.32 -41.28
N SER A 860 15.87 21.93 -40.36
CA SER A 860 16.38 23.29 -40.52
C SER A 860 17.35 23.38 -41.70
N MET A 861 18.30 22.46 -41.82
CA MET A 861 19.22 22.43 -42.96
C MET A 861 18.49 22.15 -44.27
N ILE A 862 17.55 21.18 -44.30
CA ILE A 862 16.74 20.92 -45.51
C ILE A 862 15.99 22.18 -45.93
N LEU A 863 15.32 22.87 -45.01
CA LEU A 863 14.55 24.08 -45.35
C LEU A 863 15.45 25.23 -45.77
N LEU A 864 16.55 25.49 -45.07
CA LEU A 864 17.50 26.55 -45.47
C LEU A 864 18.24 26.26 -46.77
N SER A 865 18.35 24.99 -47.16
CA SER A 865 18.92 24.58 -48.46
C SER A 865 17.99 24.84 -49.64
N VAL A 866 16.68 24.94 -49.39
CA VAL A 866 15.65 25.28 -50.38
C VAL A 866 15.36 26.79 -50.37
N TYR A 867 15.28 27.39 -49.18
CA TYR A 867 15.01 28.81 -48.99
C TYR A 867 16.30 29.56 -48.67
N THR A 868 17.17 29.68 -49.68
CA THR A 868 18.53 30.24 -49.55
C THR A 868 18.56 31.68 -49.03
N GLU A 869 17.54 32.48 -49.32
CA GLU A 869 17.38 33.83 -48.76
C GLU A 869 17.37 33.84 -47.22
N TRP A 870 16.78 32.83 -46.59
CA TRP A 870 16.77 32.68 -45.14
C TRP A 870 18.09 32.17 -44.59
N GLN A 871 18.80 31.36 -45.38
CA GLN A 871 20.15 30.94 -45.06
C GLN A 871 21.08 32.15 -44.99
N GLU A 872 21.01 33.05 -45.97
CA GLU A 872 21.80 34.28 -45.98
C GLU A 872 21.41 35.25 -44.86
N ARG A 873 20.11 35.46 -44.62
CA ARG A 873 19.66 36.30 -43.49
C ARG A 873 20.13 35.75 -42.13
N ALA A 874 20.04 34.44 -41.94
CA ALA A 874 20.52 33.79 -40.72
C ALA A 874 22.04 33.92 -40.59
N ARG A 875 22.78 33.72 -41.68
CA ARG A 875 24.24 33.89 -41.71
C ARG A 875 24.66 35.32 -41.39
N ALA A 876 23.98 36.31 -41.97
CA ALA A 876 24.24 37.72 -41.69
C ALA A 876 24.02 38.04 -40.20
N GLU A 877 22.91 37.58 -39.60
CA GLU A 877 22.65 37.74 -38.17
C GLU A 877 23.73 37.05 -37.31
N VAL A 878 24.11 35.81 -37.65
CA VAL A 878 25.14 35.07 -36.92
C VAL A 878 26.49 35.80 -36.97
N ARG A 879 26.87 36.33 -38.14
CA ARG A 879 28.09 37.13 -38.31
C ARG A 879 28.02 38.45 -37.54
N GLU A 880 26.88 39.14 -37.54
CA GLU A 880 26.70 40.37 -36.77
C GLU A 880 26.85 40.12 -35.26
N VAL A 881 26.28 39.02 -34.76
CA VAL A 881 26.25 38.73 -33.32
C VAL A 881 27.55 38.13 -32.81
N PHE A 882 28.21 37.25 -33.59
CA PHE A 882 29.39 36.50 -33.15
C PHE A 882 30.66 36.75 -33.95
N GLY A 883 30.56 37.22 -35.21
CA GLY A 883 31.69 37.26 -36.14
C GLY A 883 32.27 35.85 -36.34
N ASP A 884 33.59 35.74 -36.17
CA ASP A 884 34.32 34.46 -36.18
C ASP A 884 34.43 33.82 -34.78
N ASN A 885 33.86 34.44 -33.74
CA ASN A 885 33.92 33.90 -32.38
C ASN A 885 32.95 32.73 -32.20
N THR A 886 33.23 31.90 -31.20
CA THR A 886 32.34 30.82 -30.81
C THR A 886 31.04 31.36 -30.18
N PRO A 887 29.87 30.75 -30.47
CA PRO A 887 28.61 31.17 -29.87
C PRO A 887 28.63 31.13 -28.35
N ASN A 888 28.26 32.24 -27.71
CA ASN A 888 28.12 32.36 -26.26
C ASN A 888 26.67 32.62 -25.83
N SER A 889 26.36 32.40 -24.56
CA SER A 889 24.97 32.43 -24.08
C SER A 889 24.24 33.77 -24.28
N ASP A 890 24.96 34.88 -24.18
CA ASP A 890 24.37 36.21 -24.32
C ASP A 890 24.08 36.51 -25.79
N GLY A 891 24.96 36.13 -26.71
CA GLY A 891 24.71 36.22 -28.15
C GLY A 891 23.55 35.35 -28.63
N LEU A 892 23.38 34.13 -28.09
CA LEU A 892 22.26 33.24 -28.47
C LEU A 892 20.87 33.86 -28.20
N SER A 893 20.78 34.74 -27.20
CA SER A 893 19.55 35.47 -26.88
C SER A 893 19.21 36.57 -27.90
N ARG A 894 20.20 37.04 -28.67
CA ARG A 894 20.07 38.08 -29.69
C ARG A 894 19.73 37.56 -31.09
N LEU A 895 19.87 36.26 -31.33
CA LEU A 895 19.55 35.62 -32.61
C LEU A 895 18.03 35.56 -32.85
N LYS A 896 17.45 36.60 -33.44
CA LYS A 896 16.01 36.72 -33.74
C LYS A 896 15.63 35.96 -35.00
N VAL A 897 16.40 36.10 -36.09
CA VAL A 897 16.19 35.44 -37.38
C VAL A 897 16.33 33.93 -37.22
N VAL A 898 17.41 33.45 -36.60
CA VAL A 898 17.57 32.01 -36.32
C VAL A 898 16.42 31.48 -35.47
N ASN A 899 15.95 32.26 -34.48
CA ASN A 899 14.83 31.85 -33.65
C ASN A 899 13.50 31.74 -34.42
N MET A 900 13.24 32.69 -35.34
CA MET A 900 12.08 32.63 -36.24
C MET A 900 12.14 31.40 -37.14
N ILE A 901 13.30 31.11 -37.72
CA ILE A 901 13.53 29.92 -38.55
C ILE A 901 13.25 28.65 -37.75
N LEU A 902 13.87 28.48 -36.58
CA LEU A 902 13.69 27.28 -35.77
C LEU A 902 12.22 27.08 -35.34
N HIS A 903 11.49 28.15 -35.03
CA HIS A 903 10.07 28.05 -34.71
C HIS A 903 9.21 27.66 -35.91
N GLU A 904 9.50 28.20 -37.09
CA GLU A 904 8.78 27.82 -38.31
C GLU A 904 9.12 26.39 -38.76
N VAL A 905 10.37 25.96 -38.61
CA VAL A 905 10.78 24.56 -38.77
C VAL A 905 10.00 23.67 -37.81
N LEU A 906 9.90 24.02 -36.52
CA LEU A 906 9.14 23.27 -35.52
C LEU A 906 7.63 23.25 -35.80
N ARG A 907 7.08 24.28 -36.46
CA ARG A 907 5.67 24.31 -36.89
C ARG A 907 5.44 23.31 -38.02
N LEU A 908 6.33 23.32 -39.01
CA LEU A 908 6.21 22.43 -40.16
C LEU A 908 6.61 20.99 -39.80
N TYR A 909 7.76 20.78 -39.20
CA TYR A 909 8.30 19.46 -38.89
C TYR A 909 8.49 19.29 -37.38
N PRO A 910 7.41 19.27 -36.57
CA PRO A 910 7.52 19.04 -35.13
C PRO A 910 8.04 17.62 -34.89
N PRO A 911 9.08 17.42 -34.05
CA PRO A 911 9.60 16.07 -33.79
C PRO A 911 8.49 15.10 -33.33
N ALA A 912 7.59 15.52 -32.44
CA ALA A 912 6.40 14.74 -32.12
C ALA A 912 5.24 15.08 -33.09
N SER A 913 4.62 14.06 -33.69
CA SER A 913 3.51 14.27 -34.63
C SER A 913 2.14 14.49 -33.95
N MET A 914 1.97 13.92 -32.75
CA MET A 914 0.73 13.99 -31.97
C MET A 914 0.96 13.82 -30.46
N LEU A 915 0.05 14.34 -29.63
CA LEU A 915 0.07 14.19 -28.18
C LEU A 915 -1.18 13.43 -27.69
N PRO A 916 -1.04 12.16 -27.25
CA PRO A 916 -2.17 11.40 -26.73
C PRO A 916 -2.42 11.66 -25.24
N ARG A 917 -3.69 11.60 -24.83
CA ARG A 917 -4.18 11.66 -23.45
C ARG A 917 -5.35 10.70 -23.25
N VAL A 918 -5.73 10.40 -22.01
CA VAL A 918 -6.91 9.62 -21.68
C VAL A 918 -7.71 10.28 -20.57
N VAL A 919 -9.03 10.27 -20.72
CA VAL A 919 -9.98 10.75 -19.72
C VAL A 919 -10.13 9.67 -18.65
N LYS A 920 -9.76 9.96 -17.40
CA LYS A 920 -9.83 9.00 -16.27
C LYS A 920 -11.17 9.04 -15.53
N LYS A 921 -11.82 10.19 -15.55
CA LYS A 921 -13.15 10.44 -14.97
C LYS A 921 -13.99 11.24 -15.96
N GLU A 922 -15.31 11.13 -15.91
CA GLU A 922 -16.18 11.96 -16.76
C GLU A 922 -15.84 13.45 -16.60
N THR A 923 -15.46 14.09 -17.70
CA THR A 923 -14.80 15.40 -17.70
C THR A 923 -15.31 16.27 -18.85
N ARG A 924 -15.51 17.56 -18.58
CA ARG A 924 -15.90 18.53 -19.58
C ARG A 924 -14.68 19.09 -20.32
N VAL A 925 -14.63 18.90 -21.64
CA VAL A 925 -13.59 19.42 -22.55
C VAL A 925 -14.27 20.33 -23.56
N GLY A 926 -14.22 21.65 -23.31
CA GLY A 926 -15.01 22.64 -24.06
C GLY A 926 -16.52 22.39 -23.89
N LYS A 927 -17.20 22.10 -25.00
CA LYS A 927 -18.64 21.75 -25.03
C LYS A 927 -18.91 20.25 -24.87
N LEU A 928 -17.88 19.41 -24.87
CA LEU A 928 -17.99 17.95 -24.81
C LEU A 928 -17.92 17.49 -23.35
N ASN A 929 -18.80 16.57 -22.94
CA ASN A 929 -18.75 15.82 -21.69
C ASN A 929 -18.25 14.40 -21.98
N LEU A 930 -16.94 14.21 -21.86
CA LEU A 930 -16.28 12.99 -22.28
C LEU A 930 -16.23 11.97 -21.12
N PRO A 931 -16.71 10.73 -21.32
CA PRO A 931 -16.67 9.69 -20.30
C PRO A 931 -15.27 9.07 -20.11
N ALA A 932 -15.08 8.43 -18.97
CA ALA A 932 -13.84 7.73 -18.63
C ALA A 932 -13.47 6.61 -19.62
N GLY A 933 -12.23 6.59 -20.07
CA GLY A 933 -11.67 5.66 -21.05
C GLY A 933 -11.65 6.18 -22.50
N VAL A 934 -12.17 7.38 -22.76
CA VAL A 934 -11.99 8.04 -24.06
C VAL A 934 -10.55 8.54 -24.15
N MET A 935 -9.87 8.18 -25.23
CA MET A 935 -8.56 8.71 -25.57
C MET A 935 -8.74 10.03 -26.32
N LEU A 936 -7.96 11.03 -25.96
CA LEU A 936 -7.84 12.29 -26.68
C LEU A 936 -6.54 12.27 -27.46
N VAL A 937 -6.55 12.73 -28.70
CA VAL A 937 -5.32 12.95 -29.45
C VAL A 937 -5.30 14.37 -29.98
N VAL A 938 -4.17 15.05 -29.75
CA VAL A 938 -3.88 16.36 -30.30
C VAL A 938 -2.95 16.15 -31.51
N PRO A 939 -3.47 16.15 -32.76
CA PRO A 939 -2.66 15.93 -33.95
C PRO A 939 -1.88 17.21 -34.31
N MET A 940 -0.74 17.42 -33.66
CA MET A 940 0.06 18.65 -33.77
C MET A 940 0.41 18.97 -35.22
N VAL A 941 0.81 17.98 -36.01
CA VAL A 941 1.19 18.16 -37.42
C VAL A 941 0.06 18.75 -38.27
N LEU A 942 -1.21 18.47 -37.92
CA LEU A 942 -2.39 18.99 -38.60
C LEU A 942 -2.80 20.37 -38.06
N ILE A 943 -2.78 20.54 -36.73
CA ILE A 943 -3.09 21.84 -36.09
C ILE A 943 -2.12 22.92 -36.55
N HIS A 944 -0.84 22.59 -36.71
CA HIS A 944 0.19 23.52 -37.16
C HIS A 944 0.05 23.93 -38.62
N ARG A 945 -0.82 23.27 -39.39
CA ARG A 945 -1.11 23.56 -40.81
C ARG A 945 -2.56 23.95 -41.06
N ASP A 946 -3.34 24.10 -40.01
CA ASP A 946 -4.74 24.43 -40.11
C ASP A 946 -4.89 25.87 -40.64
N ARG A 947 -5.50 26.03 -41.81
CA ARG A 947 -5.64 27.33 -42.47
C ARG A 947 -6.53 28.29 -41.68
N GLU A 948 -7.47 27.78 -40.87
CA GLU A 948 -8.29 28.62 -40.00
C GLU A 948 -7.44 29.26 -38.89
N ILE A 949 -6.39 28.57 -38.46
CA ILE A 949 -5.52 28.99 -37.36
C ILE A 949 -4.32 29.81 -37.89
N TRP A 950 -3.70 29.37 -38.98
CA TRP A 950 -2.43 29.89 -39.49
C TRP A 950 -2.55 30.72 -40.78
N GLY A 951 -3.73 30.75 -41.43
CA GLY A 951 -3.95 31.46 -42.70
C GLY A 951 -3.80 30.57 -43.95
N GLU A 952 -4.10 31.12 -45.13
CA GLU A 952 -4.01 30.35 -46.39
C GLU A 952 -2.59 29.91 -46.72
N ASP A 953 -1.59 30.66 -46.26
CA ASP A 953 -0.16 30.38 -46.35
C ASP A 953 0.32 29.35 -45.30
N ALA A 954 -0.58 28.62 -44.62
CA ALA A 954 -0.22 27.67 -43.56
C ALA A 954 0.74 26.56 -44.00
N ASN A 955 0.80 26.22 -45.28
CA ASN A 955 1.74 25.24 -45.82
C ASN A 955 3.01 25.87 -46.41
N GLU A 956 3.21 27.18 -46.29
CA GLU A 956 4.43 27.87 -46.71
C GLU A 956 5.44 27.94 -45.56
N PHE A 957 6.73 27.95 -45.89
CA PHE A 957 7.79 28.27 -44.93
C PHE A 957 7.92 29.78 -44.80
N LYS A 958 7.38 30.35 -43.71
CA LYS A 958 7.33 31.79 -43.49
C LYS A 958 7.79 32.17 -42.07
N PRO A 959 9.11 32.26 -41.83
CA PRO A 959 9.66 32.58 -40.51
C PRO A 959 9.12 33.90 -39.92
N GLU A 960 8.75 34.91 -40.71
CA GLU A 960 8.23 36.19 -40.20
C GLU A 960 6.96 36.05 -39.35
N ARG A 961 6.24 34.92 -39.43
CA ARG A 961 5.13 34.62 -38.51
C ARG A 961 5.51 34.81 -37.04
N PHE A 962 6.76 34.51 -36.70
CA PHE A 962 7.28 34.58 -35.34
C PHE A 962 7.98 35.90 -35.00
N SER A 963 7.95 36.90 -35.89
CA SER A 963 8.60 38.21 -35.71
C SER A 963 8.12 38.97 -34.47
N ASN A 964 6.83 38.85 -34.15
CA ASN A 964 6.21 39.46 -32.97
C ASN A 964 6.04 38.47 -31.80
N GLY A 965 6.81 37.38 -31.80
CA GLY A 965 6.77 36.32 -30.79
C GLY A 965 5.68 35.27 -31.02
N VAL A 966 5.80 34.15 -30.29
CA VAL A 966 4.94 32.96 -30.45
C VAL A 966 3.45 33.25 -30.25
N SER A 967 3.11 34.12 -29.28
CA SER A 967 1.71 34.46 -28.96
C SER A 967 0.97 35.16 -30.10
N ASN A 968 1.70 35.82 -31.01
CA ASN A 968 1.14 36.56 -32.14
C ASN A 968 1.30 35.81 -33.48
N ALA A 969 1.84 34.59 -33.48
CA ALA A 969 2.16 33.85 -34.69
C ALA A 969 0.94 33.19 -35.38
N SER A 970 -0.17 33.03 -34.65
CA SER A 970 -1.42 32.43 -35.13
C SER A 970 -2.64 33.26 -34.72
N LYS A 971 -3.75 33.09 -35.45
CA LYS A 971 -5.02 33.82 -35.20
C LYS A 971 -5.70 33.41 -33.88
N GLN A 972 -5.45 32.20 -33.42
CA GLN A 972 -6.05 31.62 -32.22
C GLN A 972 -4.96 30.96 -31.35
N GLN A 973 -5.15 30.96 -30.02
CA GLN A 973 -4.20 30.44 -29.05
C GLN A 973 -4.90 29.53 -28.01
N PRO A 974 -4.26 28.46 -27.52
CA PRO A 974 -2.95 27.96 -27.91
C PRO A 974 -3.00 27.13 -29.22
N ALA A 975 -2.09 27.41 -30.16
CA ALA A 975 -2.01 26.67 -31.43
C ALA A 975 -0.61 26.16 -31.79
N PHE A 976 0.45 26.86 -31.35
CA PHE A 976 1.83 26.41 -31.51
C PHE A 976 2.23 25.53 -30.32
N LEU A 977 2.49 24.25 -30.60
CA LEU A 977 2.61 23.19 -29.59
C LEU A 977 3.82 22.25 -29.78
N PRO A 978 4.95 22.64 -30.41
CA PRO A 978 6.03 21.68 -30.69
C PRO A 978 6.65 21.06 -29.42
N PHE A 979 6.51 21.74 -28.28
CA PHE A 979 6.95 21.28 -26.96
C PHE A 979 5.78 20.89 -26.03
N GLY A 980 4.55 20.83 -26.56
CA GLY A 980 3.32 20.72 -25.77
C GLY A 980 2.92 22.04 -25.10
N TRP A 981 2.00 21.97 -24.13
CA TRP A 981 1.48 23.14 -23.42
C TRP A 981 1.05 22.77 -21.99
N GLY A 982 0.92 23.78 -21.13
CA GLY A 982 0.49 23.62 -19.74
C GLY A 982 1.62 23.13 -18.81
N PRO A 983 1.30 22.67 -17.58
CA PRO A 983 2.31 22.31 -16.58
C PRO A 983 3.20 21.12 -17.00
N ARG A 984 2.77 20.35 -18.00
CA ARG A 984 3.51 19.23 -18.62
C ARG A 984 4.23 19.59 -19.92
N ILE A 985 4.47 20.88 -20.17
CA ILE A 985 5.32 21.32 -21.27
C ILE A 985 6.70 20.65 -21.22
N CYS A 986 7.32 20.43 -22.38
CA CYS A 986 8.61 19.77 -22.50
C CYS A 986 9.63 20.39 -21.54
N LEU A 987 10.28 19.54 -20.74
CA LEU A 987 11.28 20.00 -19.78
C LEU A 987 12.55 20.49 -20.49
N GLY A 988 12.92 19.83 -21.59
CA GLY A 988 14.10 20.12 -22.39
C GLY A 988 13.91 21.20 -23.46
N GLN A 989 12.83 21.99 -23.43
CA GLN A 989 12.57 23.00 -24.47
C GLN A 989 13.76 23.97 -24.65
N ASN A 990 14.24 24.56 -23.56
CA ASN A 990 15.36 25.51 -23.62
C ASN A 990 16.67 24.82 -24.01
N PHE A 991 16.87 23.58 -23.55
CA PHE A 991 18.03 22.77 -23.90
C PHE A 991 18.11 22.55 -25.42
N ALA A 992 17.02 22.07 -26.02
CA ALA A 992 16.96 21.78 -27.46
C ALA A 992 17.15 23.03 -28.32
N ILE A 993 16.55 24.16 -27.93
CA ILE A 993 16.73 25.43 -28.65
C ILE A 993 18.16 25.98 -28.51
N PHE A 994 18.80 25.83 -27.35
CA PHE A 994 20.20 26.24 -27.16
C PHE A 994 21.14 25.42 -28.05
N GLU A 995 21.04 24.09 -27.98
CA GLU A 995 21.81 23.18 -28.82
C GLU A 995 21.62 23.51 -30.31
N ALA A 996 20.36 23.65 -30.76
CA ALA A 996 20.06 23.94 -32.16
C ALA A 996 20.61 25.28 -32.62
N LYS A 997 20.50 26.35 -31.80
CA LYS A 997 21.06 27.67 -32.14
C LYS A 997 22.59 27.64 -32.24
N ILE A 998 23.27 26.94 -31.32
CA ILE A 998 24.74 26.82 -31.33
C ILE A 998 25.20 26.07 -32.58
N ALA A 999 24.65 24.88 -32.81
CA ALA A 999 25.03 24.04 -33.95
C ALA A 999 24.76 24.75 -35.27
N LEU A 1000 23.57 25.33 -35.45
CA LEU A 1000 23.22 26.05 -36.68
C LEU A 1000 24.09 27.30 -36.89
N SER A 1001 24.44 28.04 -35.84
CA SER A 1001 25.35 29.20 -35.96
C SER A 1001 26.73 28.77 -36.43
N LEU A 1002 27.29 27.71 -35.85
CA LEU A 1002 28.61 27.19 -36.24
C LEU A 1002 28.61 26.63 -37.67
N ILE A 1003 27.52 25.97 -38.09
CA ILE A 1003 27.35 25.50 -39.48
C ILE A 1003 27.33 26.71 -40.43
N LEU A 1004 26.52 27.74 -40.14
CA LEU A 1004 26.37 28.93 -41.00
C LEU A 1004 27.64 29.79 -41.09
N GLN A 1005 28.50 29.77 -40.07
CA GLN A 1005 29.81 30.43 -40.09
C GLN A 1005 30.78 29.79 -41.08
N ARG A 1006 30.70 28.46 -41.28
CA ARG A 1006 31.72 27.68 -42.02
C ARG A 1006 31.27 27.21 -43.39
N PHE A 1007 29.96 26.99 -43.57
CA PHE A 1007 29.43 26.36 -44.76
C PHE A 1007 28.25 27.14 -45.36
N SER A 1008 28.15 27.10 -46.69
CA SER A 1008 26.89 27.26 -47.40
C SER A 1008 26.43 25.91 -47.93
N PHE A 1009 25.12 25.76 -48.09
CA PHE A 1009 24.55 24.48 -48.48
C PHE A 1009 23.29 24.59 -49.33
N GLU A 1010 23.13 23.63 -50.23
CA GLU A 1010 22.02 23.53 -51.19
C GLU A 1010 21.40 22.12 -51.14
N LEU A 1011 20.12 22.00 -51.49
CA LEU A 1011 19.46 20.71 -51.49
C LEU A 1011 20.04 19.84 -52.63
N SER A 1012 20.47 18.62 -52.31
CA SER A 1012 20.95 17.71 -53.36
C SER A 1012 19.82 17.28 -54.29
N PRO A 1013 20.05 17.18 -55.62
CA PRO A 1013 19.12 16.51 -56.53
C PRO A 1013 18.81 15.05 -56.14
N SER A 1014 19.69 14.39 -55.38
CA SER A 1014 19.48 13.03 -54.87
C SER A 1014 18.54 12.99 -53.65
N TYR A 1015 18.21 14.15 -53.05
CA TYR A 1015 17.29 14.21 -51.92
C TYR A 1015 15.90 13.73 -52.31
N THR A 1016 15.39 12.74 -51.59
CA THR A 1016 14.05 12.21 -51.79
C THR A 1016 13.15 12.61 -50.62
N HIS A 1017 12.20 13.52 -50.88
CA HIS A 1017 11.31 14.01 -49.82
C HIS A 1017 10.30 12.93 -49.40
N ALA A 1018 10.54 12.37 -48.21
CA ALA A 1018 9.71 11.32 -47.64
C ALA A 1018 9.72 11.37 -46.09
N PRO A 1019 9.00 12.31 -45.46
CA PRO A 1019 8.89 12.35 -44.01
C PRO A 1019 8.25 11.06 -43.43
N ILE A 1020 8.84 10.50 -42.39
CA ILE A 1020 8.35 9.30 -41.68
C ILE A 1020 8.33 9.55 -40.17
N VAL A 1021 7.40 8.89 -39.46
CA VAL A 1021 7.40 8.84 -37.99
C VAL A 1021 7.98 7.50 -37.52
N VAL A 1022 9.13 7.53 -36.86
CA VAL A 1022 9.67 6.39 -36.11
C VAL A 1022 9.43 6.62 -34.62
N MET A 1023 10.28 7.44 -33.99
CA MET A 1023 10.01 8.08 -32.70
C MET A 1023 9.72 9.57 -32.88
N SER A 1024 10.37 10.18 -33.87
CA SER A 1024 10.16 11.56 -34.30
C SER A 1024 9.92 11.63 -35.81
N ILE A 1025 9.52 12.80 -36.32
CA ILE A 1025 9.43 13.05 -37.76
C ILE A 1025 10.84 13.20 -38.34
N GLU A 1026 11.24 12.29 -39.22
CA GLU A 1026 12.57 12.28 -39.85
C GLU A 1026 12.49 12.01 -41.37
N PRO A 1027 13.52 12.36 -42.17
CA PRO A 1027 13.59 12.00 -43.58
C PRO A 1027 13.87 10.49 -43.78
N GLN A 1028 12.94 9.75 -44.40
CA GLN A 1028 13.05 8.29 -44.61
C GLN A 1028 14.29 7.87 -45.41
N HIS A 1029 14.75 8.71 -46.33
CA HIS A 1029 15.88 8.43 -47.23
C HIS A 1029 17.09 9.32 -46.93
N GLY A 1030 17.22 9.80 -45.69
CA GLY A 1030 18.31 10.69 -45.29
C GLY A 1030 18.12 12.15 -45.78
N ALA A 1031 19.05 13.00 -45.39
CA ALA A 1031 19.09 14.43 -45.68
C ALA A 1031 20.30 14.76 -46.56
N HIS A 1032 20.21 14.39 -47.84
CA HIS A 1032 21.26 14.63 -48.83
C HIS A 1032 21.35 16.13 -49.17
N ILE A 1033 22.48 16.75 -48.82
CA ILE A 1033 22.76 18.18 -48.96
C ILE A 1033 24.13 18.37 -49.60
N ILE A 1034 24.24 19.35 -50.49
CA ILE A 1034 25.51 19.77 -51.10
C ILE A 1034 26.11 20.86 -50.24
N LEU A 1035 27.29 20.59 -49.66
CA LEU A 1035 28.03 21.51 -48.79
C LEU A 1035 29.18 22.18 -49.55
N ARG A 1036 29.38 23.48 -49.30
CA ARG A 1036 30.51 24.28 -49.77
C ARG A 1036 31.15 25.01 -48.59
N LYS A 1037 32.48 25.01 -48.53
CA LYS A 1037 33.22 25.82 -47.56
C LYS A 1037 33.10 27.30 -47.89
N LEU A 1038 32.98 28.13 -46.87
CA LEU A 1038 33.08 29.57 -47.01
C LEU A 1038 34.55 30.00 -46.92
N ASN A 1039 35.06 30.63 -47.98
CA ASN A 1039 36.42 31.17 -47.98
C ASN A 1039 36.54 32.30 -46.96
N LYS A 1040 37.58 32.26 -46.11
CA LYS A 1040 37.90 33.31 -45.12
C LYS A 1040 38.23 34.69 -45.73
N VAL A 1041 38.32 34.81 -47.06
CA VAL A 1041 38.95 35.96 -47.75
C VAL A 1041 37.97 36.78 -48.60
N GLU A 1042 36.78 36.27 -48.93
CA GLU A 1042 35.81 37.12 -49.62
C GLU A 1042 34.97 37.91 -48.60
N TYR A 1043 34.76 39.19 -48.87
CA TYR A 1043 33.89 40.13 -48.15
C TYR A 1043 34.52 40.81 -46.92
N LYS A 1044 35.46 41.72 -47.21
CA LYS A 1044 35.72 42.92 -46.40
C LYS A 1044 34.80 44.06 -46.81
#